data_AF-A0A9E5U4I0-F1
#
_entry.id   AF-A0A9E5U4I0-F1
#
_cell.length_a   1.000
_cell.length_b   1.000
_cell.length_c   1.000
_cell.angle_alpha   90.00
_cell.angle_beta   90.00
_cell.angle_gamma   90.00
#
_symmetry.space_group_name_H-M   'P 1'
#
loop_
_entity.id
_entity.type
_entity.pdbx_description
1 polymer ?
#
loop_
_entity_poly.entity_id
_entity_poly.type
_entity_poly.pdbx_seq_one_letter_code
_entity_poly.pdbx_strand_id
1 'polypeptide(L)'
;MFPPDIIAPTMWWEDQNSAANRWHVTIGFPDGGDPVAAEVDTTAWSPDSAMWEMIKRRSVGKEATITVTSLRRVLVIRQTLARQNITISTSGDSVAAPIFYRDVPLPFRFALRNVPMIRWRLGDISSYSPPPVVLTNLPVCGNCHSFSGDGRTLGMDVDIGNDKGAYAITAFEEKTVLSPDKLISWSAYVRDRRVPTFGMLPRVSPDGRYVLAGVKDRAVFLPREDILFSQIFFPVMGILAYYDAATGRIAALTGADDEEYVQTNGVWTPDGREVIFARSRAAQLKTENPDKGILLNTEECAEVLGGREFLAKAQEGGKAFKFDLYRLPFNGGRGGRPEPIEGASRNGMSNFFPKVSPDGRWLVFTQAHSFMLLQPDSKLYIMPASGGTPRLLNANTPRMNSWHSWSPNSRWLVFSSKMFGPHTQLFLTHIDEGGNDTPPVILQHFTSSYRAANIPEFVNIPAHAARTIDERFINDYNYFRSGRIYEQFREYDRAEEEFLKSLRMNPENTSSLYSLATLYAKRKDYDEAIRAFQRILEIEPDAVVHKDLGSLYFTIGEYDKAEAEFRAAVRLDPHNVAAHFNLGTLYLMQHDLARAEREFALLLDLDIESAAAVRVHSNLGHIFVARGDYRRAIREYRAVLVLDSLNLDARHNLALSYRVLKDLTNARREFEVVVRLDPGNVEAHNALGEILLQAGDYPSALEVLTEAVTRAPDNIVAQTYLGHTYYQMGDFENAEQVFLRIITRDPGNVFAHVNLGRVYHETARYDEAVAAFKRVGELNPNHAAAYFMLGEALVREGRSMDEAIRAFKQGLSLDPSYVEGHVSLGDLYVVIDDPVNALEEFELALGLDPADSNLRGYLEAKIDDLRQRLRD
;
A
#
# COMPACT_ATOMS: atom_id res chain seq x y z
N MET A 1 42.57 28.75 9.57
CA MET A 1 42.93 28.91 11.00
C MET A 1 42.55 27.64 11.72
N PHE A 2 43.37 27.15 12.65
CA PHE A 2 43.14 25.90 13.39
C PHE A 2 42.95 26.18 14.89
N PRO A 3 42.07 25.43 15.60
CA PRO A 3 42.05 25.46 17.07
C PRO A 3 43.38 25.00 17.66
N PRO A 4 43.77 25.50 18.85
CA PRO A 4 44.97 25.01 19.53
C PRO A 4 44.85 23.53 19.97
N ASP A 5 43.63 23.04 20.17
CA ASP A 5 43.30 21.70 20.66
C ASP A 5 43.10 20.67 19.53
N ILE A 6 43.02 21.08 18.27
CA ILE A 6 42.83 20.13 17.16
C ILE A 6 44.08 19.25 16.95
N ILE A 7 43.86 17.98 16.66
CA ILE A 7 44.89 17.05 16.17
C ILE A 7 45.44 17.45 14.80
N ALA A 8 46.55 16.81 14.41
CA ALA A 8 47.18 17.05 13.12
C ALA A 8 46.19 16.78 11.96
N PRO A 9 45.93 17.77 11.08
CA PRO A 9 45.11 17.56 9.91
C PRO A 9 45.90 16.85 8.82
N THR A 10 45.19 16.10 7.96
CA THR A 10 45.76 15.72 6.67
C THR A 10 45.64 16.89 5.70
N MET A 11 46.76 17.29 5.11
CA MET A 11 46.81 18.25 4.01
C MET A 11 46.79 17.49 2.68
N TRP A 12 45.88 17.87 1.79
CA TRP A 12 45.79 17.33 0.43
C TRP A 12 46.02 18.43 -0.60
N TRP A 13 46.60 18.05 -1.73
CA TRP A 13 46.70 18.90 -2.91
C TRP A 13 46.51 18.09 -4.19
N GLU A 14 46.31 18.79 -5.30
CA GLU A 14 46.29 18.19 -6.63
C GLU A 14 47.54 18.65 -7.39
N ASP A 15 48.17 17.71 -8.11
CA ASP A 15 49.26 18.00 -9.03
C ASP A 15 48.97 17.32 -10.36
N GLN A 16 48.60 18.11 -11.38
CA GLN A 16 48.26 17.58 -12.70
C GLN A 16 49.50 17.26 -13.55
N ASN A 17 50.71 17.51 -13.05
CA ASN A 17 51.93 17.23 -13.77
C ASN A 17 52.30 15.73 -13.65
N SER A 18 52.08 14.98 -14.72
CA SER A 18 52.38 13.53 -14.78
C SER A 18 53.85 13.18 -14.59
N ALA A 19 54.77 14.15 -14.69
CA ALA A 19 56.20 13.94 -14.42
C ALA A 19 56.56 14.05 -12.93
N ALA A 20 55.64 14.55 -12.09
CA ALA A 20 55.83 14.66 -10.65
C ALA A 20 55.75 13.26 -10.01
N ASN A 21 56.74 12.92 -9.19
CA ASN A 21 56.76 11.64 -8.46
C ASN A 21 57.17 11.78 -6.99
N ARG A 22 57.51 13.00 -6.54
CA ARG A 22 57.81 13.35 -5.15
C ARG A 22 57.37 14.78 -4.89
N TRP A 23 57.02 15.08 -3.64
CA TRP A 23 56.69 16.42 -3.20
C TRP A 23 57.47 16.76 -1.94
N HIS A 24 58.02 17.96 -1.90
CA HIS A 24 58.66 18.52 -0.72
C HIS A 24 57.73 19.57 -0.12
N VAL A 25 57.22 19.29 1.08
CA VAL A 25 56.33 20.16 1.83
C VAL A 25 57.12 20.85 2.92
N THR A 26 57.08 22.18 2.98
CA THR A 26 57.73 22.96 4.04
C THR A 26 56.75 23.90 4.69
N ILE A 27 56.82 24.06 6.02
CA ILE A 27 56.08 25.07 6.77
C ILE A 27 57.08 26.06 7.36
N GLY A 28 57.12 27.26 6.77
CA GLY A 28 57.92 28.38 7.25
C GLY A 28 57.14 29.25 8.22
N PHE A 29 57.82 29.81 9.22
CA PHE A 29 57.21 30.62 10.27
C PHE A 29 57.72 32.06 10.24
N PRO A 30 56.92 33.05 10.67
CA PRO A 30 57.33 34.46 10.69
C PRO A 30 58.46 34.78 11.67
N ASP A 31 58.73 33.90 12.63
CA ASP A 31 59.79 34.06 13.63
C ASP A 31 61.20 33.81 13.06
N GLY A 32 61.32 33.38 11.80
CA GLY A 32 62.60 33.12 11.13
C GLY A 32 63.32 31.85 11.60
N GLY A 33 62.72 31.06 12.50
CA GLY A 33 63.29 29.78 12.92
C GLY A 33 63.11 28.68 11.87
N ASP A 34 63.81 27.55 12.06
CA ASP A 34 63.85 26.46 11.07
C ASP A 34 62.44 25.99 10.63
N PRO A 35 62.22 25.78 9.32
CA PRO A 35 60.94 25.29 8.82
C PRO A 35 60.73 23.83 9.19
N VAL A 36 59.46 23.42 9.35
CA VAL A 36 59.12 21.99 9.29
C VAL A 36 59.20 21.56 7.84
N ALA A 37 59.82 20.42 7.56
CA ALA A 37 59.94 19.90 6.21
C ALA A 37 59.66 18.40 6.15
N ALA A 38 59.00 17.96 5.09
CA ALA A 38 58.76 16.57 4.78
C ALA A 38 58.88 16.32 3.27
N GLU A 39 59.44 15.18 2.87
CA GLU A 39 59.38 14.70 1.49
C GLU A 39 58.41 13.52 1.42
N VAL A 40 57.36 13.63 0.60
CA VAL A 40 56.33 12.61 0.44
C VAL A 40 56.24 12.15 -1.02
N ASP A 41 55.67 10.97 -1.24
CA ASP A 41 55.46 10.33 -2.54
C ASP A 41 53.97 10.23 -2.92
N THR A 42 53.09 10.89 -2.15
CA THR A 42 51.68 11.05 -2.46
C THR A 42 51.31 12.53 -2.38
N THR A 43 50.15 12.91 -2.91
CA THR A 43 49.64 14.29 -2.81
C THR A 43 48.89 14.56 -1.50
N ALA A 44 49.33 13.89 -0.43
CA ALA A 44 48.79 14.01 0.91
C ALA A 44 49.90 13.96 1.97
N TRP A 45 49.79 14.77 3.02
CA TRP A 45 50.72 14.72 4.14
C TRP A 45 50.05 15.13 5.45
N SER A 46 50.32 14.39 6.52
CA SER A 46 49.99 14.77 7.88
C SER A 46 51.29 14.91 8.69
N PRO A 47 51.52 16.04 9.38
CA PRO A 47 52.59 16.13 10.34
C PRO A 47 52.32 15.15 11.48
N ASP A 48 53.37 14.56 12.04
CA ASP A 48 53.21 13.78 13.27
C ASP A 48 52.80 14.69 14.43
N SER A 49 52.38 14.09 15.54
CA SER A 49 51.87 14.86 16.68
C SER A 49 52.89 15.85 17.24
N ALA A 50 54.18 15.53 17.25
CA ALA A 50 55.21 16.41 17.79
C ALA A 50 55.45 17.61 16.85
N MET A 51 55.50 17.36 15.54
CA MET A 51 55.55 18.38 14.50
C MET A 51 54.34 19.30 14.57
N TRP A 52 53.13 18.74 14.70
CA TRP A 52 51.90 19.51 14.75
C TRP A 52 51.81 20.41 15.98
N GLU A 53 52.18 19.90 17.16
CA GLU A 53 52.25 20.72 18.37
C GLU A 53 53.27 21.87 18.23
N MET A 54 54.39 21.64 17.55
CA MET A 54 55.34 22.70 17.25
C MET A 54 54.79 23.73 16.26
N ILE A 55 54.14 23.27 15.19
CA ILE A 55 53.48 24.14 14.20
C ILE A 55 52.48 25.04 14.93
N LYS A 56 51.56 24.45 15.71
CA LYS A 56 50.54 25.18 16.47
C LYS A 56 51.15 26.24 17.36
N ARG A 57 52.17 25.90 18.16
CA ARG A 57 52.85 26.86 19.05
C ARG A 57 53.47 28.05 18.30
N ARG A 58 54.04 27.81 17.12
CA ARG A 58 54.73 28.84 16.33
C ARG A 58 53.81 29.63 15.40
N SER A 59 52.57 29.18 15.19
CA SER A 59 51.55 29.86 14.39
C SER A 59 50.41 30.49 15.20
N VAL A 60 50.51 30.59 16.54
CA VAL A 60 49.49 31.27 17.35
C VAL A 60 49.44 32.75 16.99
N GLY A 61 48.29 33.21 16.47
CA GLY A 61 48.06 34.60 16.06
C GLY A 61 48.97 35.09 14.92
N LYS A 62 49.68 34.18 14.24
CA LYS A 62 50.66 34.48 13.19
C LYS A 62 50.50 33.51 12.01
N GLU A 63 50.74 34.00 10.80
CA GLU A 63 50.61 33.18 9.59
C GLU A 63 51.88 32.36 9.32
N ALA A 64 51.79 31.04 9.40
CA ALA A 64 52.80 30.14 8.87
C ALA A 64 52.51 29.84 7.40
N THR A 65 53.55 29.80 6.56
CA THR A 65 53.42 29.51 5.13
C THR A 65 53.74 28.06 4.86
N ILE A 66 52.75 27.32 4.35
CA ILE A 66 52.95 26.00 3.76
C ILE A 66 53.35 26.21 2.32
N THR A 67 54.48 25.63 1.93
CA THR A 67 54.92 25.50 0.54
C THR A 67 54.90 24.04 0.14
N VAL A 68 54.23 23.72 -0.97
CA VAL A 68 54.34 22.41 -1.63
C VAL A 68 55.18 22.59 -2.90
N THR A 69 56.28 21.85 -2.99
CA THR A 69 57.16 21.84 -4.15
C THR A 69 57.08 20.49 -4.84
N SER A 70 56.59 20.49 -6.08
CA SER A 70 56.54 19.32 -6.96
C SER A 70 57.91 19.01 -7.53
N LEU A 71 58.31 17.75 -7.46
CA LEU A 71 59.62 17.28 -7.90
C LEU A 71 59.49 16.12 -8.89
N ARG A 72 60.34 16.15 -9.92
CA ARG A 72 60.73 14.96 -10.68
C ARG A 72 62.04 14.45 -10.11
N ARG A 73 62.00 13.26 -9.50
CA ARG A 73 63.17 12.57 -8.99
C ARG A 73 63.47 11.36 -9.87
N VAL A 74 64.59 11.39 -10.58
CA VAL A 74 65.11 10.26 -11.35
C VAL A 74 66.54 10.00 -10.88
N LEU A 75 66.76 8.87 -10.20
CA LEU A 75 68.03 8.52 -9.56
C LEU A 75 68.50 9.64 -8.58
N VAL A 76 69.63 10.28 -8.88
CA VAL A 76 70.23 11.36 -8.08
C VAL A 76 69.77 12.76 -8.51
N ILE A 77 69.07 12.86 -9.66
CA ILE A 77 68.61 14.15 -10.20
C ILE A 77 67.28 14.53 -9.55
N ARG A 78 67.24 15.71 -8.92
CA ARG A 78 66.04 16.36 -8.41
C ARG A 78 65.74 17.60 -9.24
N GLN A 79 64.65 17.58 -9.98
CA GLN A 79 64.16 18.73 -10.75
C GLN A 79 62.87 19.25 -10.13
N THR A 80 62.83 20.54 -9.78
CA THR A 80 61.60 21.21 -9.38
C THR A 80 60.71 21.44 -10.60
N LEU A 81 59.46 21.01 -10.53
CA LEU A 81 58.48 21.16 -11.59
C LEU A 81 57.52 22.33 -11.32
N ALA A 82 57.04 22.44 -10.08
CA ALA A 82 56.09 23.46 -9.66
C ALA A 82 56.26 23.78 -8.17
N ARG A 83 55.80 24.95 -7.76
CA ARG A 83 55.79 25.39 -6.35
C ARG A 83 54.53 26.21 -6.08
N GLN A 84 53.83 25.89 -5.01
CA GLN A 84 52.64 26.62 -4.56
C GLN A 84 52.66 26.84 -3.06
N ASN A 85 52.03 27.92 -2.59
CA ASN A 85 52.00 28.32 -1.20
C ASN A 85 50.58 28.58 -0.70
N ILE A 86 50.31 28.25 0.57
CA ILE A 86 49.11 28.65 1.32
C ILE A 86 49.51 29.06 2.74
N THR A 87 48.77 29.98 3.35
CA THR A 87 48.99 30.38 4.74
C THR A 87 48.04 29.68 5.70
N ILE A 88 48.53 29.34 6.88
CA ILE A 88 47.75 28.82 7.99
C ILE A 88 48.10 29.57 9.27
N SER A 89 47.21 29.53 10.25
CA SER A 89 47.43 30.10 11.58
C SER A 89 46.73 29.25 12.63
N THR A 90 47.15 29.39 13.88
CA THR A 90 46.51 28.78 15.04
C THR A 90 45.81 29.87 15.84
N SER A 91 44.56 29.63 16.21
CA SER A 91 43.81 30.55 17.07
C SER A 91 44.33 30.47 18.51
N GLY A 92 44.20 31.57 19.26
CA GLY A 92 44.31 31.53 20.71
C GLY A 92 43.05 30.97 21.39
N ASP A 93 41.93 30.92 20.68
CA ASP A 93 40.66 30.44 21.20
C ASP A 93 40.56 28.92 21.09
N SER A 94 40.55 28.24 22.23
CA SER A 94 40.30 26.81 22.31
C SER A 94 38.85 26.46 21.99
N VAL A 95 38.57 25.27 21.46
CA VAL A 95 37.19 24.76 21.35
C VAL A 95 36.71 24.26 22.71
N ALA A 96 37.58 23.55 23.45
CA ALA A 96 37.42 23.14 24.86
C ALA A 96 36.12 22.39 25.21
N ALA A 97 35.41 21.85 24.21
CA ALA A 97 34.15 21.16 24.40
C ALA A 97 34.03 19.99 23.40
N PRO A 98 33.58 18.81 23.85
CA PRO A 98 33.29 17.71 22.94
C PRO A 98 32.04 18.00 22.11
N ILE A 99 31.94 17.33 20.98
CA ILE A 99 30.80 17.40 20.06
C ILE A 99 30.01 16.09 20.18
N PHE A 100 28.76 16.21 20.59
CA PHE A 100 27.77 15.14 20.51
C PHE A 100 27.11 15.17 19.14
N TYR A 101 27.04 14.04 18.45
CA TYR A 101 26.44 13.97 17.12
C TYR A 101 25.90 12.58 16.83
N ARG A 102 25.00 12.52 15.85
CA ARG A 102 24.44 11.25 15.36
C ARG A 102 25.22 10.74 14.15
N ASP A 103 25.51 9.46 14.18
CA ASP A 103 26.25 8.71 13.16
C ASP A 103 25.32 7.68 12.50
N VAL A 104 24.95 7.93 11.23
CA VAL A 104 23.88 7.20 10.52
C VAL A 104 24.42 6.55 9.24
N PRO A 105 24.14 5.25 8.96
CA PRO A 105 24.49 4.65 7.67
C PRO A 105 23.62 5.26 6.54
N LEU A 106 24.21 5.51 5.37
CA LEU A 106 23.47 5.99 4.19
C LEU A 106 23.29 4.89 3.12
N PRO A 107 22.24 4.97 2.27
CA PRO A 107 21.20 6.01 2.20
C PRO A 107 20.20 5.96 3.38
N PHE A 108 19.49 7.04 3.68
CA PHE A 108 18.64 7.12 4.87
C PHE A 108 17.53 6.03 4.93
N ARG A 109 17.01 5.60 3.76
CA ARG A 109 16.09 4.45 3.68
C ARG A 109 16.69 3.17 4.26
N PHE A 110 18.01 2.95 4.10
CA PHE A 110 18.71 1.81 4.71
C PHE A 110 18.76 1.95 6.24
N ALA A 111 19.04 3.15 6.76
CA ALA A 111 19.02 3.40 8.21
C ALA A 111 17.64 3.18 8.83
N LEU A 112 16.56 3.59 8.14
CA LEU A 112 15.18 3.36 8.60
C LEU A 112 14.82 1.87 8.71
N ARG A 113 15.42 1.00 7.87
CA ARG A 113 15.25 -0.46 7.94
C ARG A 113 16.18 -1.14 8.94
N ASN A 114 17.21 -0.44 9.39
CA ASN A 114 18.26 -0.95 10.26
C ASN A 114 18.51 0.05 11.39
N VAL A 115 17.45 0.45 12.09
CA VAL A 115 17.49 1.44 13.18
C VAL A 115 18.57 1.13 14.22
N PRO A 116 18.82 -0.14 14.63
CA PRO A 116 19.91 -0.47 15.57
C PRO A 116 21.32 -0.09 15.09
N MET A 117 21.50 0.14 13.79
CA MET A 117 22.78 0.60 13.25
C MET A 117 23.02 2.10 13.44
N ILE A 118 22.01 2.88 13.83
CA ILE A 118 22.14 4.30 14.18
C ILE A 118 22.83 4.43 15.53
N ARG A 119 23.81 5.34 15.62
CA ARG A 119 24.63 5.54 16.81
C ARG A 119 24.70 7.01 17.17
N TRP A 120 24.96 7.31 18.43
CA TRP A 120 25.39 8.64 18.86
C TRP A 120 26.80 8.54 19.41
N ARG A 121 27.56 9.59 19.14
CA ARG A 121 28.96 9.68 19.47
C ARG A 121 29.22 10.99 20.18
N LEU A 122 30.14 10.98 21.12
CA LEU A 122 30.63 12.15 21.83
C LEU A 122 32.14 12.17 21.67
N GLY A 123 32.68 13.19 21.02
CA GLY A 123 34.10 13.21 20.66
C GLY A 123 34.76 14.56 20.91
N ASP A 124 36.01 14.51 21.36
CA ASP A 124 36.92 15.65 21.40
C ASP A 124 37.69 15.76 20.08
N ILE A 125 37.92 16.98 19.62
CA ILE A 125 38.76 17.29 18.46
C ILE A 125 40.26 17.07 18.72
N SER A 126 40.65 16.90 20.00
CA SER A 126 42.02 16.59 20.43
C SER A 126 42.36 15.09 20.39
N SER A 127 41.39 14.22 20.08
CA SER A 127 41.59 12.78 19.99
C SER A 127 41.94 12.30 18.58
N TYR A 128 43.05 11.56 18.44
CA TYR A 128 43.39 10.84 17.21
C TYR A 128 42.51 9.61 16.93
N SER A 129 41.83 9.09 17.96
CA SER A 129 40.89 7.99 17.82
C SER A 129 39.52 8.54 17.39
N PRO A 130 38.75 7.80 16.56
CA PRO A 130 37.36 8.16 16.26
C PRO A 130 36.55 8.35 17.54
N PRO A 131 35.61 9.32 17.58
CA PRO A 131 34.75 9.53 18.74
C PRO A 131 34.09 8.24 19.24
N PRO A 132 34.13 7.94 20.54
CA PRO A 132 33.47 6.75 21.09
C PRO A 132 31.96 6.80 20.84
N VAL A 133 31.37 5.60 20.68
CA VAL A 133 29.92 5.44 20.64
C VAL A 133 29.40 5.51 22.08
N VAL A 134 28.45 6.41 22.32
CA VAL A 134 27.87 6.65 23.65
C VAL A 134 26.43 6.15 23.75
N LEU A 135 25.73 5.96 22.63
CA LEU A 135 24.39 5.38 22.55
C LEU A 135 24.24 4.59 21.24
N THR A 136 23.55 3.46 21.31
CA THR A 136 23.18 2.60 20.16
C THR A 136 21.81 1.99 20.42
N ASN A 137 21.24 1.25 19.47
CA ASN A 137 20.00 0.45 19.64
C ASN A 137 18.75 1.25 20.05
N LEU A 138 18.79 2.57 19.95
CA LEU A 138 17.64 3.41 20.19
C LEU A 138 16.58 3.12 19.10
N PRO A 139 15.34 2.76 19.45
CA PRO A 139 14.30 2.34 18.48
C PRO A 139 13.74 3.49 17.62
N VAL A 140 14.40 4.66 17.68
CA VAL A 140 13.99 5.90 17.02
C VAL A 140 15.16 6.64 16.41
N CYS A 141 14.87 7.64 15.60
CA CYS A 141 15.88 8.40 14.90
C CYS A 141 16.74 9.32 15.80
N GLY A 142 16.30 9.64 17.03
CA GLY A 142 16.98 10.53 17.97
C GLY A 142 17.38 11.89 17.35
N ASN A 143 16.51 12.40 16.46
CA ASN A 143 16.76 13.61 15.67
C ASN A 143 16.76 14.87 16.55
N CYS A 144 16.16 14.81 17.74
CA CYS A 144 15.80 15.99 18.52
C CYS A 144 16.47 15.96 19.90
N HIS A 145 17.80 15.83 19.91
CA HIS A 145 18.57 15.98 21.14
C HIS A 145 19.03 17.43 21.35
N SER A 146 19.18 17.82 22.61
CA SER A 146 19.74 19.12 22.99
C SER A 146 20.28 19.07 24.41
N PHE A 147 21.08 20.08 24.76
CA PHE A 147 21.69 20.21 26.09
C PHE A 147 21.37 21.57 26.71
N SER A 148 21.35 21.63 28.04
CA SER A 148 21.39 22.91 28.78
C SER A 148 22.69 23.67 28.51
N GLY A 149 22.74 24.96 28.85
CA GLY A 149 23.90 25.82 28.57
C GLY A 149 25.18 25.39 29.28
N ASP A 150 25.04 24.70 30.41
CA ASP A 150 26.14 24.07 31.16
C ASP A 150 26.44 22.63 30.74
N GLY A 151 25.74 22.10 29.73
CA GLY A 151 25.92 20.73 29.23
C GLY A 151 25.49 19.62 30.19
N ARG A 152 24.85 19.94 31.33
CA ARG A 152 24.52 18.97 32.38
C ARG A 152 23.15 18.33 32.26
N THR A 153 22.25 18.88 31.43
CA THR A 153 20.94 18.30 31.17
C THR A 153 20.90 17.83 29.73
N LEU A 154 20.57 16.56 29.50
CA LEU A 154 20.28 15.99 28.19
C LEU A 154 18.77 15.93 28.01
N GLY A 155 18.30 16.48 26.91
CA GLY A 155 16.96 16.23 26.39
C GLY A 155 17.04 15.44 25.09
N MET A 156 16.26 14.37 24.92
CA MET A 156 16.31 13.50 23.74
C MET A 156 14.99 12.78 23.44
N ASP A 157 14.61 12.67 22.17
CA ASP A 157 13.49 11.84 21.70
C ASP A 157 13.79 10.34 21.81
N VAL A 158 12.84 9.57 22.37
CA VAL A 158 13.08 8.15 22.71
C VAL A 158 12.02 7.13 22.27
N ASP A 159 10.81 7.52 21.87
CA ASP A 159 9.57 6.70 21.66
C ASP A 159 9.42 5.47 22.59
N ILE A 160 8.33 5.40 23.35
CA ILE A 160 8.07 4.27 24.28
C ILE A 160 6.70 3.67 24.00
N GLY A 161 6.62 2.35 23.81
CA GLY A 161 5.31 1.74 23.60
C GLY A 161 4.59 2.35 22.38
N ASN A 162 3.30 2.65 22.56
CA ASN A 162 2.49 3.41 21.60
C ASN A 162 2.77 4.92 21.59
N ASP A 163 3.53 5.43 22.56
CA ASP A 163 3.79 6.87 22.71
C ASP A 163 4.97 7.32 21.85
N LYS A 164 4.63 7.91 20.71
CA LYS A 164 5.54 8.54 19.77
C LYS A 164 5.99 9.96 20.18
N GLY A 165 5.43 10.50 21.25
CA GLY A 165 5.82 11.79 21.84
C GLY A 165 6.71 11.66 23.05
N ALA A 166 7.25 10.47 23.33
CA ALA A 166 8.10 10.26 24.49
C ALA A 166 9.46 10.98 24.35
N TYR A 167 9.78 11.78 25.37
CA TYR A 167 10.99 12.61 25.42
C TYR A 167 11.69 12.44 26.76
N ALA A 168 12.96 12.09 26.74
CA ALA A 168 13.79 11.97 27.92
C ALA A 168 14.34 13.34 28.33
N ILE A 169 14.26 13.66 29.62
CA ILE A 169 14.93 14.81 30.22
C ILE A 169 15.67 14.30 31.46
N THR A 170 16.99 14.29 31.39
CA THR A 170 17.81 13.71 32.47
C THR A 170 19.10 14.47 32.66
N ALA A 171 19.70 14.31 33.84
CA ALA A 171 21.08 14.70 34.07
C ALA A 171 21.98 13.92 33.09
N PHE A 172 22.85 14.64 32.40
CA PHE A 172 23.91 14.08 31.59
C PHE A 172 25.09 13.83 32.53
N GLU A 173 25.40 12.56 32.78
CA GLU A 173 26.44 12.08 33.71
C GLU A 173 27.40 11.10 33.01
N GLU A 174 28.43 10.61 33.71
CA GLU A 174 29.38 9.58 33.22
C GLU A 174 28.63 8.33 32.77
N LYS A 175 27.62 7.92 33.53
CA LYS A 175 26.68 6.88 33.15
C LYS A 175 25.27 7.45 33.16
N THR A 176 24.82 7.89 32.00
CA THR A 176 23.46 8.41 31.83
C THR A 176 22.52 7.22 31.60
N VAL A 177 21.41 7.17 32.32
CA VAL A 177 20.38 6.14 32.12
C VAL A 177 19.10 6.83 31.64
N LEU A 178 18.57 6.36 30.52
CA LEU A 178 17.25 6.75 30.05
C LEU A 178 16.26 5.71 30.58
N SER A 179 15.61 6.03 31.69
CA SER A 179 14.62 5.16 32.36
C SER A 179 13.23 5.79 32.33
N PRO A 180 12.14 4.98 32.44
CA PRO A 180 10.76 5.48 32.35
C PRO A 180 10.41 6.68 33.24
N ASP A 181 11.01 6.80 34.44
CA ASP A 181 10.81 7.92 35.37
C ASP A 181 11.42 9.25 34.90
N LYS A 182 12.27 9.23 33.87
CA LYS A 182 12.90 10.39 33.25
C LYS A 182 12.20 10.86 31.98
N LEU A 183 11.06 10.25 31.64
CA LEU A 183 10.39 10.42 30.37
C LEU A 183 9.13 11.26 30.55
N ILE A 184 8.95 12.23 29.67
CA ILE A 184 7.70 12.98 29.50
C ILE A 184 7.04 12.55 28.20
N SER A 185 5.75 12.84 28.07
CA SER A 185 5.01 12.60 26.84
C SER A 185 4.47 13.89 26.29
N TRP A 186 4.91 14.30 25.09
CA TRP A 186 4.27 15.39 24.37
C TRP A 186 2.83 15.06 23.98
N SER A 187 2.48 13.78 23.85
CA SER A 187 1.09 13.34 23.64
C SER A 187 0.17 13.66 24.83
N ALA A 188 0.72 13.93 26.02
CA ALA A 188 -0.07 14.39 27.17
C ALA A 188 -0.56 15.85 27.04
N TYR A 189 -0.16 16.59 25.99
CA TYR A 189 -0.68 17.92 25.74
C TYR A 189 -2.16 17.89 25.33
N VAL A 190 -3.04 18.33 26.25
CA VAL A 190 -4.50 18.33 26.04
C VAL A 190 -4.99 19.75 25.73
N ARG A 191 -5.23 20.06 24.45
CA ARG A 191 -6.04 21.24 24.06
C ARG A 191 -7.23 20.88 23.17
N ASP A 192 -7.14 19.82 22.37
CA ASP A 192 -8.25 19.21 21.64
C ASP A 192 -7.85 17.78 21.28
N ARG A 193 -8.58 16.75 21.73
CA ARG A 193 -8.17 15.31 21.67
C ARG A 193 -8.07 14.75 20.24
N ARG A 194 -8.20 15.58 19.20
CA ARG A 194 -8.37 15.19 17.80
C ARG A 194 -7.10 15.21 16.95
N VAL A 195 -5.96 15.71 17.46
CA VAL A 195 -4.70 15.79 16.69
C VAL A 195 -3.54 15.17 17.49
N PRO A 196 -2.94 14.06 17.04
CA PRO A 196 -1.77 13.47 17.70
C PRO A 196 -0.55 14.40 17.58
N THR A 197 0.36 14.35 18.58
CA THR A 197 1.59 15.16 18.60
C THR A 197 2.77 14.39 19.18
N PHE A 198 3.96 14.56 18.59
CA PHE A 198 5.19 13.86 18.99
C PHE A 198 6.24 14.78 19.64
N GLY A 199 5.99 16.08 19.74
CA GLY A 199 7.03 17.02 20.19
C GLY A 199 8.11 17.21 19.13
N MET A 200 7.85 18.06 18.13
CA MET A 200 8.82 18.28 17.05
C MET A 200 9.98 19.19 17.48
N LEU A 201 11.21 18.73 17.22
CA LEU A 201 12.46 19.48 17.42
C LEU A 201 12.62 20.11 18.83
N PRO A 202 12.38 19.37 19.92
CA PRO A 202 12.52 19.87 21.28
C PRO A 202 13.90 20.45 21.61
N ARG A 203 13.91 21.50 22.43
CA ARG A 203 15.12 22.15 22.96
C ARG A 203 15.01 22.41 24.46
N VAL A 204 15.98 21.90 25.22
CA VAL A 204 16.19 22.21 26.64
C VAL A 204 16.63 23.68 26.79
N SER A 205 16.10 24.37 27.79
CA SER A 205 16.47 25.75 28.14
C SER A 205 17.89 25.83 28.70
N PRO A 206 18.54 27.01 28.67
CA PRO A 206 19.91 27.16 29.17
C PRO A 206 20.10 26.71 30.63
N ASP A 207 19.07 26.89 31.47
CA ASP A 207 19.04 26.49 32.89
C ASP A 207 18.59 25.03 33.11
N GLY A 208 18.24 24.29 32.06
CA GLY A 208 17.78 22.91 32.14
C GLY A 208 16.35 22.71 32.63
N ARG A 209 15.62 23.78 33.01
CA ARG A 209 14.30 23.68 33.62
C ARG A 209 13.17 23.44 32.62
N TYR A 210 13.20 24.13 31.49
CA TYR A 210 12.14 24.11 30.50
C TYR A 210 12.57 23.33 29.26
N VAL A 211 11.61 22.73 28.58
CA VAL A 211 11.81 22.18 27.23
C VAL A 211 10.79 22.79 26.31
N LEU A 212 11.24 23.34 25.19
CA LEU A 212 10.39 23.92 24.15
C LEU A 212 10.26 22.93 23.00
N ALA A 213 9.06 22.65 22.50
CA ALA A 213 8.85 21.78 21.34
C ALA A 213 7.67 22.24 20.47
N GLY A 214 7.65 21.81 19.21
CA GLY A 214 6.45 21.87 18.38
C GLY A 214 5.41 20.86 18.87
N VAL A 215 4.14 21.26 18.97
CA VAL A 215 3.01 20.38 19.22
C VAL A 215 1.88 20.62 18.22
N LYS A 216 0.93 19.68 18.12
CA LYS A 216 -0.12 19.64 17.08
C LYS A 216 0.46 19.64 15.66
N ASP A 217 1.63 19.01 15.51
CA ASP A 217 2.40 19.12 14.28
C ASP A 217 1.83 18.23 13.18
N ARG A 218 1.89 18.75 11.95
CA ARG A 218 1.83 17.92 10.74
C ARG A 218 3.01 18.27 9.85
N ALA A 219 3.63 17.26 9.25
CA ALA A 219 4.85 17.44 8.48
C ALA A 219 4.86 16.67 7.16
N VAL A 220 5.44 17.30 6.15
CA VAL A 220 5.85 16.63 4.93
C VAL A 220 7.06 15.77 5.26
N PHE A 221 7.03 14.48 4.90
CA PHE A 221 8.19 13.59 4.96
C PHE A 221 8.25 12.72 3.71
N LEU A 222 9.22 12.99 2.83
CA LEU A 222 9.39 12.28 1.56
C LEU A 222 10.81 11.71 1.49
N PRO A 223 11.03 10.42 1.80
CA PRO A 223 12.34 9.80 1.67
C PRO A 223 12.71 9.60 0.19
N ARG A 224 13.95 9.88 -0.18
CA ARG A 224 14.48 9.79 -1.55
C ARG A 224 15.59 8.74 -1.66
N GLU A 225 15.76 8.18 -2.86
CA GLU A 225 16.88 7.26 -3.17
C GLU A 225 18.21 8.00 -3.41
N ASP A 226 18.16 9.30 -3.68
CA ASP A 226 19.36 10.12 -3.86
C ASP A 226 20.15 10.22 -2.54
N ILE A 227 21.38 9.69 -2.55
CA ILE A 227 22.29 9.73 -1.40
C ILE A 227 22.76 11.16 -1.08
N LEU A 228 22.76 12.07 -2.06
CA LEU A 228 23.12 13.47 -1.87
C LEU A 228 22.05 14.22 -1.09
N PHE A 229 20.77 13.97 -1.32
CA PHE A 229 19.66 14.61 -0.59
C PHE A 229 18.53 13.60 -0.37
N SER A 230 18.70 12.74 0.63
CA SER A 230 17.91 11.51 0.82
C SER A 230 16.52 11.70 1.44
N GLN A 231 16.09 12.93 1.71
CA GLN A 231 14.73 13.23 2.20
C GLN A 231 14.35 14.70 1.99
N ILE A 232 13.06 14.97 1.87
CA ILE A 232 12.45 16.27 2.18
C ILE A 232 11.72 16.14 3.51
N PHE A 233 11.94 17.07 4.43
CA PHE A 233 11.21 17.09 5.69
C PHE A 233 11.02 18.51 6.22
N PHE A 234 9.76 18.91 6.42
CA PHE A 234 9.42 20.18 7.06
C PHE A 234 7.99 20.15 7.63
N PRO A 235 7.74 20.82 8.77
CA PRO A 235 6.40 20.96 9.32
C PRO A 235 5.58 21.97 8.53
N VAL A 236 4.28 21.71 8.41
CA VAL A 236 3.31 22.55 7.69
C VAL A 236 2.17 23.05 8.58
N MET A 237 2.01 22.44 9.75
CA MET A 237 1.10 22.82 10.83
C MET A 237 1.80 22.54 12.14
N GLY A 238 1.44 23.24 13.21
CA GLY A 238 2.00 23.05 14.55
C GLY A 238 2.26 24.37 15.27
N ILE A 239 2.18 24.32 16.59
CA ILE A 239 2.42 25.46 17.49
C ILE A 239 3.59 25.16 18.42
N LEU A 240 4.14 26.17 19.10
CA LEU A 240 5.13 25.92 20.15
C LEU A 240 4.46 25.72 21.51
N ALA A 241 4.91 24.70 22.24
CA ALA A 241 4.59 24.46 23.63
C ALA A 241 5.88 24.30 24.44
N TYR A 242 5.77 24.48 25.74
CA TYR A 242 6.84 24.20 26.68
C TYR A 242 6.41 23.19 27.74
N TYR A 243 7.37 22.41 28.21
CA TYR A 243 7.31 21.61 29.42
C TYR A 243 8.11 22.31 30.52
N ASP A 244 7.55 22.41 31.72
CA ASP A 244 8.25 22.89 32.92
C ASP A 244 8.60 21.70 33.83
N ALA A 245 9.87 21.33 33.90
CA ALA A 245 10.33 20.19 34.69
C ALA A 245 10.12 20.37 36.20
N ALA A 246 9.99 21.62 36.68
CA ALA A 246 9.72 21.87 38.09
C ALA A 246 8.27 21.57 38.49
N THR A 247 7.33 21.66 37.54
CA THR A 247 5.89 21.50 37.80
C THR A 247 5.26 20.30 37.09
N GLY A 248 5.96 19.68 36.14
CA GLY A 248 5.44 18.60 35.31
C GLY A 248 4.42 19.06 34.27
N ARG A 249 4.27 20.37 34.07
CA ARG A 249 3.22 20.96 33.22
C ARG A 249 3.68 21.13 31.78
N ILE A 250 2.84 20.71 30.83
CA ILE A 250 2.95 21.08 29.42
C ILE A 250 1.92 22.19 29.12
N ALA A 251 2.34 23.26 28.45
CA ALA A 251 1.46 24.35 28.04
C ALA A 251 1.90 24.97 26.71
N ALA A 252 0.92 25.44 25.92
CA ALA A 252 1.21 26.26 24.74
C ALA A 252 1.95 27.54 25.15
N LEU A 253 2.89 27.97 24.31
CA LEU A 253 3.60 29.22 24.50
C LEU A 253 2.82 30.37 23.86
N THR A 254 2.12 31.16 24.68
CA THR A 254 1.29 32.27 24.20
C THR A 254 2.07 33.21 23.27
N GLY A 255 1.53 33.45 22.07
CA GLY A 255 2.19 34.24 21.01
C GLY A 255 2.97 33.39 20.00
N ALA A 256 3.22 32.13 20.32
CA ALA A 256 3.58 31.05 19.41
C ALA A 256 2.60 29.88 19.62
N ASP A 257 1.31 30.20 19.61
CA ASP A 257 0.20 29.24 19.67
C ASP A 257 -0.94 29.53 18.68
N ASP A 258 -0.65 30.29 17.64
CA ASP A 258 -1.59 30.71 16.59
C ASP A 258 -1.67 29.67 15.46
N GLU A 259 -2.77 28.94 15.37
CA GLU A 259 -2.94 27.83 14.41
C GLU A 259 -3.06 28.28 12.94
N GLU A 260 -3.21 29.59 12.66
CA GLU A 260 -3.08 30.11 11.28
C GLU A 260 -1.65 29.98 10.73
N TYR A 261 -0.69 29.72 11.62
CA TYR A 261 0.72 29.60 11.32
C TYR A 261 1.28 28.28 11.82
N VAL A 262 2.28 27.76 11.11
CA VAL A 262 3.18 26.75 11.66
C VAL A 262 4.35 27.43 12.35
N GLN A 263 4.66 27.02 13.58
CA GLN A 263 5.80 27.49 14.35
C GLN A 263 6.72 26.31 14.71
N THR A 264 8.02 26.45 14.46
CA THR A 264 8.97 25.35 14.63
C THR A 264 10.40 25.86 14.82
N ASN A 265 11.38 24.95 14.97
CA ASN A 265 12.80 25.26 15.22
C ASN A 265 13.01 26.27 16.36
N GLY A 266 12.22 26.20 17.42
CA GLY A 266 12.37 27.08 18.56
C GLY A 266 13.72 26.90 19.23
N VAL A 267 14.44 28.00 19.46
CA VAL A 267 15.72 28.03 20.18
C VAL A 267 15.67 29.09 21.27
N TRP A 268 16.28 28.80 22.41
CA TRP A 268 16.43 29.73 23.51
C TRP A 268 17.56 30.71 23.25
N THR A 269 17.36 31.97 23.64
CA THR A 269 18.46 32.90 23.88
C THR A 269 19.31 32.41 25.07
N PRO A 270 20.61 32.74 25.15
CA PRO A 270 21.50 32.21 26.18
C PRO A 270 21.07 32.55 27.61
N ASP A 271 20.38 33.67 27.81
CA ASP A 271 19.84 34.10 29.11
C ASP A 271 18.47 33.47 29.45
N GLY A 272 17.90 32.68 28.53
CA GLY A 272 16.60 32.03 28.66
C GLY A 272 15.38 32.96 28.66
N ARG A 273 15.56 34.26 28.36
CA ARG A 273 14.46 35.24 28.45
C ARG A 273 13.58 35.27 27.22
N GLU A 274 14.15 34.97 26.06
CA GLU A 274 13.45 34.98 24.77
C GLU A 274 13.66 33.66 24.01
N VAL A 275 12.71 33.37 23.12
CA VAL A 275 12.75 32.27 22.17
C VAL A 275 12.78 32.84 20.75
N ILE A 276 13.64 32.31 19.89
CA ILE A 276 13.65 32.56 18.45
C ILE A 276 13.12 31.31 17.74
N PHE A 277 12.24 31.47 16.75
CA PHE A 277 11.62 30.34 16.06
C PHE A 277 11.31 30.67 14.59
N ALA A 278 11.17 29.61 13.78
CA ALA A 278 10.74 29.70 12.40
C ALA A 278 9.21 29.69 12.32
N ARG A 279 8.63 30.59 11.52
CA ARG A 279 7.19 30.76 11.32
C ARG A 279 6.85 30.78 9.83
N SER A 280 5.79 30.09 9.45
CA SER A 280 5.17 30.22 8.12
C SER A 280 3.65 30.13 8.24
N ARG A 281 2.92 30.51 7.19
CA ARG A 281 1.46 30.29 7.16
C ARG A 281 1.18 28.79 7.13
N ALA A 282 0.27 28.31 7.99
CA ALA A 282 -0.07 26.89 8.05
C ALA A 282 -0.69 26.42 6.72
N ALA A 283 -0.44 25.16 6.36
CA ALA A 283 -1.05 24.55 5.18
C ALA A 283 -2.57 24.39 5.38
N GLN A 284 -3.32 24.68 4.32
CA GLN A 284 -4.77 24.51 4.25
C GLN A 284 -5.04 23.24 3.44
N LEU A 285 -5.19 22.11 4.14
CA LEU A 285 -5.42 20.79 3.53
C LEU A 285 -6.92 20.59 3.29
N LYS A 286 -7.29 20.12 2.09
CA LYS A 286 -8.68 19.92 1.67
C LYS A 286 -9.19 18.51 1.94
N THR A 287 -8.29 17.53 1.90
CA THR A 287 -8.58 16.13 2.16
C THR A 287 -8.67 15.89 3.67
N GLU A 288 -9.88 15.65 4.19
CA GLU A 288 -10.06 15.21 5.58
C GLU A 288 -9.78 13.71 5.68
N ASN A 289 -8.64 13.37 6.28
CA ASN A 289 -8.34 12.00 6.67
C ASN A 289 -8.92 11.72 8.07
N PRO A 290 -9.75 10.67 8.25
CA PRO A 290 -10.23 10.22 9.56
C PRO A 290 -9.11 9.85 10.53
N ASP A 291 -8.00 9.31 10.03
CA ASP A 291 -6.82 8.89 10.79
C ASP A 291 -5.70 9.95 10.64
N LYS A 292 -5.86 11.10 11.31
CA LYS A 292 -4.94 12.25 11.24
C LYS A 292 -3.56 11.93 11.80
N GLY A 293 -2.71 11.24 11.04
CA GLY A 293 -1.30 11.05 11.35
C GLY A 293 -0.49 12.36 11.28
N ILE A 294 0.65 12.38 11.96
CA ILE A 294 1.59 13.53 11.95
C ILE A 294 2.24 13.71 10.58
N LEU A 295 2.63 12.60 9.94
CA LEU A 295 3.18 12.65 8.59
C LEU A 295 2.03 12.75 7.58
N LEU A 296 2.16 13.69 6.65
CA LEU A 296 1.22 13.83 5.54
C LEU A 296 1.30 12.59 4.63
N ASN A 297 0.15 12.13 4.14
CA ASN A 297 0.11 11.12 3.09
C ASN A 297 0.52 11.71 1.72
N THR A 298 0.55 10.88 0.69
CA THR A 298 0.98 11.28 -0.67
C THR A 298 0.09 12.38 -1.27
N GLU A 299 -1.22 12.35 -1.03
CA GLU A 299 -2.18 13.32 -1.56
C GLU A 299 -2.06 14.67 -0.86
N GLU A 300 -2.00 14.65 0.47
CA GLU A 300 -1.76 15.84 1.28
C GLU A 300 -0.41 16.49 0.96
N CYS A 301 0.64 15.68 0.77
CA CYS A 301 1.94 16.19 0.29
C CYS A 301 1.81 16.87 -1.07
N ALA A 302 1.05 16.29 -2.01
CA ALA A 302 0.81 16.91 -3.31
C ALA A 302 0.04 18.23 -3.20
N GLU A 303 -0.92 18.36 -2.27
CA GLU A 303 -1.63 19.62 -2.02
C GLU A 303 -0.70 20.73 -1.52
N VAL A 304 0.20 20.41 -0.58
CA VAL A 304 1.19 21.36 -0.06
C VAL A 304 2.17 21.79 -1.15
N LEU A 305 2.64 20.83 -1.95
CA LEU A 305 3.72 21.05 -2.91
C LEU A 305 3.25 21.52 -4.29
N GLY A 306 1.94 21.50 -4.57
CA GLY A 306 1.34 22.02 -5.81
C GLY A 306 1.17 21.00 -6.93
N GLY A 307 0.98 19.72 -6.62
CA GLY A 307 0.60 18.67 -7.58
C GLY A 307 1.46 17.39 -7.52
N ARG A 308 0.91 16.25 -7.98
CA ARG A 308 1.62 14.95 -7.99
C ARG A 308 2.85 14.93 -8.91
N GLU A 309 2.85 15.73 -9.98
CA GLU A 309 3.99 15.85 -10.90
C GLU A 309 5.26 16.35 -10.20
N PHE A 310 5.11 17.16 -9.15
CA PHE A 310 6.23 17.66 -8.37
C PHE A 310 6.88 16.58 -7.48
N LEU A 311 6.13 15.58 -7.03
CA LEU A 311 6.66 14.46 -6.24
C LEU A 311 7.76 13.69 -7.00
N ALA A 312 7.71 13.72 -8.34
CA ALA A 312 8.68 13.05 -9.21
C ALA A 312 9.91 13.92 -9.59
N LYS A 313 9.80 15.25 -9.53
CA LYS A 313 10.79 16.19 -10.11
C LYS A 313 11.34 17.24 -9.13
N ALA A 314 11.10 17.10 -7.83
CA ALA A 314 11.23 18.09 -6.75
C ALA A 314 12.57 18.87 -6.61
N GLN A 315 12.93 19.64 -7.63
CA GLN A 315 13.99 20.63 -7.72
C GLN A 315 13.54 21.86 -8.53
N GLU A 316 12.53 21.77 -9.42
CA GLU A 316 12.06 22.92 -10.22
C GLU A 316 10.52 22.99 -10.36
N GLY A 317 9.94 24.18 -10.16
CA GLY A 317 8.56 24.53 -10.58
C GLY A 317 7.41 24.38 -9.57
N GLY A 318 7.62 23.81 -8.38
CA GLY A 318 6.57 23.61 -7.37
C GLY A 318 6.27 24.84 -6.48
N LYS A 319 5.19 24.76 -5.69
CA LYS A 319 4.81 25.81 -4.71
C LYS A 319 5.81 25.79 -3.55
N ALA A 320 6.56 26.89 -3.38
CA ALA A 320 7.51 27.03 -2.28
C ALA A 320 6.80 27.16 -0.92
N PHE A 321 7.35 26.52 0.11
CA PHE A 321 6.98 26.73 1.52
C PHE A 321 8.15 27.41 2.23
N LYS A 322 8.00 28.66 2.67
CA LYS A 322 9.11 29.49 3.17
C LYS A 322 8.89 29.91 4.62
N PHE A 323 9.94 29.89 5.42
CA PHE A 323 9.89 30.25 6.83
C PHE A 323 10.60 31.59 7.11
N ASP A 324 10.01 32.37 8.00
CA ASP A 324 10.56 33.61 8.55
C ASP A 324 10.99 33.39 10.00
N LEU A 325 12.03 34.07 10.49
CA LEU A 325 12.45 33.98 11.89
C LEU A 325 11.81 35.06 12.76
N TYR A 326 11.15 34.65 13.84
CA TYR A 326 10.52 35.51 14.83
C TYR A 326 11.19 35.36 16.19
N ARG A 327 11.13 36.41 17.02
CA ARG A 327 11.48 36.39 18.44
C ARG A 327 10.26 36.58 19.31
N LEU A 328 10.28 36.00 20.51
CA LEU A 328 9.18 36.05 21.46
C LEU A 328 9.72 36.01 22.90
N PRO A 329 9.32 36.93 23.78
CA PRO A 329 9.61 36.84 25.21
C PRO A 329 8.97 35.60 25.83
N PHE A 330 9.75 34.81 26.60
CA PHE A 330 9.24 33.61 27.26
C PHE A 330 8.43 33.94 28.52
N ASN A 331 8.89 34.93 29.31
CA ASN A 331 8.19 35.45 30.50
C ASN A 331 7.72 34.37 31.50
N GLY A 332 8.54 33.33 31.72
CA GLY A 332 8.18 32.19 32.58
C GLY A 332 6.97 31.41 32.06
N GLY A 333 6.88 31.25 30.74
CA GLY A 333 5.80 30.54 30.07
C GLY A 333 4.53 31.35 29.80
N ARG A 334 4.46 32.62 30.23
CA ARG A 334 3.35 33.53 29.89
C ARG A 334 3.40 34.02 28.43
N GLY A 335 4.54 33.86 27.77
CA GLY A 335 4.73 34.30 26.40
C GLY A 335 4.66 35.82 26.24
N GLY A 336 4.34 36.26 25.03
CA GLY A 336 4.33 37.67 24.65
C GLY A 336 3.84 37.89 23.23
N ARG A 337 4.23 39.02 22.62
CA ARG A 337 3.95 39.29 21.21
C ARG A 337 5.12 38.80 20.35
N PRO A 338 4.88 37.97 19.32
CA PRO A 338 5.95 37.56 18.42
C PRO A 338 6.34 38.71 17.48
N GLU A 339 7.64 38.94 17.33
CA GLU A 339 8.20 40.01 16.48
C GLU A 339 9.07 39.42 15.38
N PRO A 340 8.89 39.80 14.10
CA PRO A 340 9.75 39.35 13.02
C PRO A 340 11.17 39.90 13.20
N ILE A 341 12.18 39.05 13.02
CA ILE A 341 13.58 39.46 13.06
C ILE A 341 13.95 40.11 11.71
N GLU A 342 14.28 41.40 11.75
CA GLU A 342 14.74 42.15 10.58
C GLU A 342 15.91 41.44 9.89
N GLY A 343 15.83 41.27 8.57
CA GLY A 343 16.84 40.58 7.74
C GLY A 343 16.64 39.07 7.58
N ALA A 344 16.03 38.41 8.58
CA ALA A 344 15.70 36.98 8.55
C ALA A 344 14.19 36.70 8.46
N SER A 345 13.39 37.75 8.25
CA SER A 345 11.96 37.69 7.98
C SER A 345 11.62 38.51 6.74
N ARG A 346 10.64 38.06 5.96
CA ARG A 346 10.09 38.75 4.79
C ARG A 346 11.13 39.09 3.72
N ASN A 347 12.22 38.31 3.65
CA ASN A 347 13.32 38.49 2.70
C ASN A 347 13.14 37.67 1.42
N GLY A 348 11.98 37.02 1.24
CA GLY A 348 11.69 36.18 0.07
C GLY A 348 12.36 34.80 0.09
N MET A 349 13.12 34.47 1.13
CA MET A 349 13.80 33.19 1.31
C MET A 349 13.17 32.39 2.46
N SER A 350 13.54 31.12 2.57
CA SER A 350 13.20 30.27 3.71
C SER A 350 14.34 30.24 4.71
N ASN A 351 14.09 30.68 5.94
CA ASN A 351 15.06 30.83 7.03
C ASN A 351 14.70 29.90 8.19
N PHE A 352 15.62 29.03 8.60
CA PHE A 352 15.35 27.96 9.55
C PHE A 352 16.60 27.54 10.35
N PHE A 353 16.39 26.72 11.40
CA PHE A 353 17.42 26.33 12.37
C PHE A 353 18.24 27.50 12.94
N PRO A 354 17.59 28.49 13.59
CA PRO A 354 18.32 29.56 14.28
C PRO A 354 19.16 29.01 15.45
N LYS A 355 20.36 29.58 15.65
CA LYS A 355 21.22 29.38 16.82
C LYS A 355 21.88 30.69 17.23
N VAL A 356 21.67 31.10 18.48
CA VAL A 356 22.31 32.27 19.08
C VAL A 356 23.63 31.84 19.70
N SER A 357 24.68 32.65 19.53
CA SER A 357 25.98 32.43 20.19
C SER A 357 25.83 32.56 21.71
N PRO A 358 26.58 31.78 22.53
CA PRO A 358 26.46 31.82 24.00
C PRO A 358 26.63 33.21 24.65
N ASP A 359 27.42 34.10 24.05
CA ASP A 359 27.58 35.51 24.44
C ASP A 359 26.42 36.42 23.99
N GLY A 360 25.42 35.88 23.28
CA GLY A 360 24.21 36.59 22.85
C GLY A 360 24.40 37.54 21.66
N ARG A 361 25.59 37.59 21.06
CA ARG A 361 25.93 38.60 20.05
C ARG A 361 25.47 38.25 18.64
N TRP A 362 25.56 36.97 18.26
CA TRP A 362 25.40 36.53 16.88
C TRP A 362 24.27 35.51 16.75
N LEU A 363 23.47 35.66 15.72
CA LEU A 363 22.48 34.67 15.27
C LEU A 363 22.99 34.04 13.98
N VAL A 364 23.14 32.71 13.99
CA VAL A 364 23.42 31.90 12.80
C VAL A 364 22.20 31.08 12.44
N PHE A 365 21.82 31.10 11.18
CA PHE A 365 20.67 30.35 10.67
C PHE A 365 20.94 29.83 9.27
N THR A 366 20.12 28.87 8.85
CA THR A 366 20.14 28.36 7.49
C THR A 366 19.17 29.13 6.62
N GLN A 367 19.59 29.45 5.40
CA GLN A 367 18.72 30.01 4.37
C GLN A 367 18.74 29.13 3.12
N ALA A 368 17.57 28.95 2.50
CA ALA A 368 17.39 28.32 1.19
C ALA A 368 16.24 29.00 0.42
N HIS A 369 16.13 28.76 -0.88
CA HIS A 369 15.05 29.32 -1.70
C HIS A 369 13.67 28.83 -1.24
N SER A 370 13.55 27.57 -0.80
CA SER A 370 12.29 26.97 -0.35
C SER A 370 12.50 25.83 0.64
N PHE A 371 11.44 25.48 1.37
CA PHE A 371 11.37 24.38 2.32
C PHE A 371 12.37 24.52 3.49
N MET A 372 12.58 23.42 4.19
CA MET A 372 13.54 23.28 5.29
C MET A 372 14.25 21.94 5.12
N LEU A 373 15.47 21.87 5.66
CA LEU A 373 16.32 20.68 5.78
C LEU A 373 16.76 20.04 4.45
N LEU A 374 18.08 19.80 4.33
CA LEU A 374 18.70 19.08 3.21
C LEU A 374 18.32 19.63 1.82
N GLN A 375 18.22 20.96 1.68
CA GLN A 375 18.01 21.58 0.37
C GLN A 375 19.36 21.79 -0.34
N PRO A 376 19.46 21.54 -1.66
CA PRO A 376 20.71 21.66 -2.40
C PRO A 376 21.38 23.04 -2.34
N ASP A 377 20.57 24.09 -2.20
CA ASP A 377 20.97 25.49 -2.14
C ASP A 377 21.09 26.04 -0.71
N SER A 378 20.96 25.18 0.32
CA SER A 378 21.06 25.62 1.71
C SER A 378 22.43 26.23 2.03
N LYS A 379 22.42 27.41 2.68
CA LYS A 379 23.62 28.11 3.13
C LYS A 379 23.46 28.63 4.55
N LEU A 380 24.57 28.77 5.28
CA LEU A 380 24.62 29.39 6.59
C LEU A 380 24.84 30.90 6.48
N TYR A 381 23.99 31.65 7.17
CA TYR A 381 24.07 33.09 7.32
C TYR A 381 24.25 33.45 8.79
N ILE A 382 24.90 34.59 9.02
CA ILE A 382 25.15 35.14 10.34
C ILE A 382 24.77 36.63 10.37
N MET A 383 24.26 37.08 11.51
CA MET A 383 23.83 38.46 11.73
C MET A 383 23.87 38.81 13.22
N PRO A 384 23.81 40.09 13.60
CA PRO A 384 23.59 40.45 15.01
C PRO A 384 22.31 39.81 15.54
N ALA A 385 22.35 39.24 16.75
CA ALA A 385 21.19 38.56 17.33
C ALA A 385 19.97 39.49 17.51
N SER A 386 20.23 40.79 17.68
CA SER A 386 19.22 41.86 17.76
C SER A 386 18.47 42.12 16.44
N GLY A 387 18.89 41.56 15.31
CA GLY A 387 18.34 41.89 13.99
C GLY A 387 19.31 42.75 13.16
N GLY A 388 19.08 42.83 11.84
CA GLY A 388 19.88 43.64 10.91
C GLY A 388 20.22 42.91 9.62
N THR A 389 21.30 43.30 8.95
CA THR A 389 21.68 42.69 7.66
C THR A 389 22.40 41.36 7.85
N PRO A 390 21.87 40.24 7.32
CA PRO A 390 22.57 38.96 7.33
C PRO A 390 23.70 38.92 6.30
N ARG A 391 24.80 38.25 6.65
CA ARG A 391 25.90 37.95 5.74
C ARG A 391 26.09 36.46 5.59
N LEU A 392 26.45 36.05 4.37
CA LEU A 392 26.83 34.68 4.06
C LEU A 392 28.16 34.37 4.78
N LEU A 393 28.25 33.22 5.47
CA LEU A 393 29.53 32.75 6.00
C LEU A 393 30.46 32.31 4.87
N ASN A 394 31.73 32.70 4.93
CA ASN A 394 32.77 32.25 3.99
C ASN A 394 33.02 30.73 4.07
N ALA A 395 32.69 30.12 5.21
CA ALA A 395 32.82 28.70 5.49
C ALA A 395 31.84 27.82 4.70
N ASN A 396 30.89 28.43 3.99
CA ASN A 396 29.95 27.67 3.17
C ASN A 396 30.67 26.89 2.06
N THR A 397 30.41 25.58 1.98
CA THR A 397 30.91 24.72 0.90
C THR A 397 29.90 24.64 -0.24
N PRO A 398 30.27 24.10 -1.43
CA PRO A 398 29.33 23.98 -2.55
C PRO A 398 28.05 23.22 -2.19
N ARG A 399 28.17 22.13 -1.42
CA ARG A 399 27.06 21.31 -0.92
C ARG A 399 27.07 21.29 0.61
N MET A 400 25.95 21.59 1.25
CA MET A 400 25.82 21.65 2.71
C MET A 400 24.54 21.00 3.23
N ASN A 401 24.61 20.55 4.48
CA ASN A 401 23.47 20.07 5.25
C ASN A 401 23.40 20.90 6.52
N SER A 402 22.47 21.82 6.63
CA SER A 402 22.65 22.93 7.57
C SER A 402 22.17 22.65 8.98
N TRP A 403 22.86 21.73 9.66
CA TRP A 403 22.88 21.62 11.12
C TRP A 403 24.15 22.28 11.65
N HIS A 404 24.03 23.07 12.71
CA HIS A 404 25.14 23.78 13.32
C HIS A 404 24.97 24.00 14.83
N SER A 405 26.10 24.21 15.52
CA SER A 405 26.15 24.53 16.94
C SER A 405 27.35 25.40 17.27
N TRP A 406 27.18 26.25 18.28
CA TRP A 406 28.23 27.13 18.81
C TRP A 406 29.04 26.44 19.90
N SER A 407 30.35 26.67 19.92
CA SER A 407 31.19 26.34 21.06
C SER A 407 30.81 27.20 22.28
N PRO A 408 31.06 26.73 23.51
CA PRO A 408 30.67 27.46 24.73
C PRO A 408 31.24 28.88 24.84
N ASN A 409 32.35 29.17 24.17
CA ASN A 409 33.00 30.49 24.16
C ASN A 409 32.60 31.39 22.99
N SER A 410 31.62 31.01 22.16
CA SER A 410 31.18 31.75 20.96
C SER A 410 32.22 31.90 19.85
N ARG A 411 33.39 31.23 19.93
CA ARG A 411 34.48 31.42 18.95
C ARG A 411 34.53 30.39 17.85
N TRP A 412 33.79 29.30 17.98
CA TRP A 412 33.78 28.23 16.99
C TRP A 412 32.36 27.82 16.66
N LEU A 413 32.14 27.54 15.38
CA LEU A 413 30.91 26.96 14.88
C LEU A 413 31.22 25.59 14.29
N VAL A 414 30.57 24.54 14.80
CA VAL A 414 30.54 23.24 14.15
C VAL A 414 29.34 23.19 13.22
N PHE A 415 29.54 22.65 12.02
CA PHE A 415 28.45 22.48 11.06
C PHE A 415 28.63 21.25 10.17
N SER A 416 27.53 20.79 9.58
CA SER A 416 27.47 19.63 8.70
C SER A 416 27.58 20.01 7.21
N SER A 417 28.37 19.27 6.44
CA SER A 417 28.58 19.53 5.00
C SER A 417 28.93 18.27 4.20
N LYS A 418 28.89 18.36 2.85
CA LYS A 418 29.15 17.30 1.87
C LYS A 418 30.21 17.73 0.85
N MET A 419 31.32 18.27 1.33
CA MET A 419 32.39 18.77 0.47
C MET A 419 33.08 17.63 -0.30
N PHE A 420 33.54 16.59 0.41
CA PHE A 420 34.40 15.54 -0.15
C PHE A 420 33.67 14.27 -0.58
N GLY A 421 32.35 14.30 -0.68
CA GLY A 421 31.55 13.14 -1.08
C GLY A 421 30.08 13.27 -0.74
N PRO A 422 29.30 12.19 -0.91
CA PRO A 422 27.87 12.19 -0.62
C PRO A 422 27.55 12.07 0.88
N HIS A 423 28.51 11.64 1.69
CA HIS A 423 28.35 11.46 3.14
C HIS A 423 28.54 12.78 3.88
N THR A 424 27.73 12.98 4.93
CA THR A 424 27.79 14.21 5.74
C THR A 424 28.99 14.16 6.66
N GLN A 425 29.83 15.18 6.58
CA GLN A 425 31.02 15.38 7.40
C GLN A 425 30.85 16.61 8.28
N LEU A 426 31.57 16.65 9.41
CA LEU A 426 31.58 17.79 10.31
C LEU A 426 32.78 18.70 10.02
N PHE A 427 32.54 20.01 10.09
CA PHE A 427 33.53 21.05 9.87
C PHE A 427 33.47 22.06 11.01
N LEU A 428 34.60 22.71 11.27
CA LEU A 428 34.73 23.83 12.19
C LEU A 428 35.09 25.10 11.42
N THR A 429 34.51 26.23 11.82
CA THR A 429 35.03 27.55 11.47
C THR A 429 35.17 28.41 12.72
N HIS A 430 36.25 29.18 12.82
CA HIS A 430 36.42 30.21 13.84
C HIS A 430 35.59 31.44 13.48
N ILE A 431 35.01 32.08 14.50
CA ILE A 431 34.25 33.31 14.42
C ILE A 431 34.90 34.37 15.32
N ASP A 432 35.33 35.48 14.73
CA ASP A 432 35.93 36.59 15.47
C ASP A 432 34.88 37.47 16.18
N GLU A 433 35.33 38.54 16.85
CA GLU A 433 34.43 39.49 17.53
C GLU A 433 33.52 40.28 16.60
N GLY A 434 33.94 40.51 15.36
CA GLY A 434 33.11 41.09 14.30
C GLY A 434 32.20 40.07 13.63
N GLY A 435 32.25 38.81 14.10
CA GLY A 435 31.54 37.67 13.57
C GLY A 435 32.17 37.10 12.29
N ASN A 436 33.25 37.66 11.77
CA ASN A 436 33.87 37.19 10.55
C ASN A 436 34.37 35.77 10.75
N ASP A 437 34.14 34.94 9.73
CA ASP A 437 34.45 33.54 9.80
C ASP A 437 35.66 33.18 8.95
N THR A 438 36.38 32.16 9.40
CA THR A 438 37.54 31.62 8.70
C THR A 438 37.15 30.53 7.70
N PRO A 439 38.02 30.19 6.73
CA PRO A 439 37.84 28.97 5.94
C PRO A 439 37.69 27.73 6.84
N PRO A 440 36.83 26.77 6.47
CA PRO A 440 36.45 25.69 7.37
C PRO A 440 37.52 24.60 7.44
N VAL A 441 37.65 23.98 8.61
CA VAL A 441 38.52 22.84 8.87
C VAL A 441 37.67 21.59 9.05
N ILE A 442 38.00 20.51 8.32
CA ILE A 442 37.29 19.24 8.44
C ILE A 442 37.67 18.49 9.72
N LEU A 443 36.68 17.89 10.37
CA LEU A 443 36.86 16.94 11.47
C LEU A 443 36.96 15.50 10.92
N GLN A 444 38.11 15.15 10.33
CA GLN A 444 38.29 13.93 9.54
C GLN A 444 37.91 12.64 10.29
N HIS A 445 38.19 12.55 11.59
CA HIS A 445 37.96 11.34 12.39
C HIS A 445 36.52 11.20 12.91
N PHE A 446 35.68 12.23 12.72
CA PHE A 446 34.28 12.22 13.16
C PHE A 446 33.36 11.49 12.17
N THR A 447 33.82 11.22 10.95
CA THR A 447 32.98 10.61 9.90
C THR A 447 33.68 9.42 9.28
N SER A 448 32.93 8.34 9.01
CA SER A 448 33.42 7.17 8.26
C SER A 448 32.95 7.22 6.81
N SER A 449 33.61 6.48 5.92
CA SER A 449 33.42 6.57 4.46
C SER A 449 32.01 6.23 3.94
N TYR A 450 31.17 5.58 4.75
CA TYR A 450 29.82 5.12 4.37
C TYR A 450 28.72 5.61 5.34
N ARG A 451 29.03 6.57 6.22
CA ARG A 451 28.10 7.06 7.24
C ARG A 451 28.06 8.59 7.26
N ALA A 452 26.93 9.14 7.65
CA ALA A 452 26.72 10.57 7.82
C ALA A 452 26.80 10.94 9.30
N ALA A 453 27.72 11.86 9.63
CA ALA A 453 27.74 12.57 10.90
C ALA A 453 26.82 13.80 10.79
N ASN A 454 25.72 13.83 11.54
CA ASN A 454 24.75 14.93 11.49
C ASN A 454 24.27 15.35 12.88
N ILE A 455 23.61 16.52 12.93
CA ILE A 455 23.05 17.12 14.15
C ILE A 455 24.15 17.27 15.23
N PRO A 456 25.24 18.01 14.95
CA PRO A 456 26.26 18.25 15.95
C PRO A 456 25.78 19.25 17.00
N GLU A 457 25.98 18.95 18.28
CA GLU A 457 25.82 19.88 19.39
C GLU A 457 27.12 19.88 20.21
N PHE A 458 27.63 21.07 20.52
CA PHE A 458 28.70 21.21 21.51
C PHE A 458 28.11 20.97 22.90
N VAL A 459 28.81 20.18 23.72
CA VAL A 459 28.40 19.92 25.09
C VAL A 459 29.39 20.61 26.01
N ASN A 460 28.91 21.56 26.83
CA ASN A 460 29.76 22.39 27.70
C ASN A 460 30.26 21.64 28.95
N ILE A 461 31.01 20.56 28.71
CA ILE A 461 31.58 19.67 29.72
C ILE A 461 33.04 19.39 29.39
N PRO A 462 33.85 18.93 30.37
CA PRO A 462 35.21 18.50 30.09
C PRO A 462 35.24 17.35 29.08
N ALA A 463 36.13 17.47 28.10
CA ALA A 463 36.16 16.58 26.93
C ALA A 463 36.60 15.13 27.22
N HIS A 464 37.21 14.88 28.37
CA HIS A 464 37.66 13.55 28.82
C HIS A 464 36.64 12.79 29.68
N ALA A 465 35.45 13.35 29.90
CA ALA A 465 34.37 12.63 30.57
C ALA A 465 33.85 11.54 29.62
N ALA A 466 34.35 10.30 29.76
CA ALA A 466 33.78 9.14 29.08
C ALA A 466 32.32 9.02 29.52
N ARG A 467 31.39 8.90 28.56
CA ARG A 467 29.97 8.82 28.86
C ARG A 467 29.33 7.65 28.14
N THR A 468 28.57 6.85 28.87
CA THR A 468 27.65 5.88 28.27
C THR A 468 26.22 6.33 28.54
N ILE A 469 25.35 6.12 27.57
CA ILE A 469 23.91 6.32 27.69
C ILE A 469 23.28 4.93 27.55
N ASP A 470 22.73 4.42 28.65
CA ASP A 470 22.02 3.14 28.67
C ASP A 470 20.51 3.41 28.53
N GLU A 471 19.88 2.84 27.51
CA GLU A 471 18.42 2.81 27.39
C GLU A 471 17.82 1.68 28.24
N ARG A 472 16.94 2.02 29.18
CA ARG A 472 16.24 1.05 30.07
C ARG A 472 14.72 1.12 29.96
N PHE A 473 14.21 1.70 28.87
CA PHE A 473 12.78 1.76 28.56
C PHE A 473 12.39 0.85 27.38
N ILE A 474 13.34 0.17 26.72
CA ILE A 474 13.02 -0.84 25.71
C ILE A 474 12.20 -1.94 26.39
N ASN A 475 11.01 -2.19 25.87
CA ASN A 475 10.12 -3.24 26.33
C ASN A 475 9.75 -4.19 25.19
N ASP A 476 8.97 -5.20 25.52
CA ASP A 476 8.42 -6.18 24.57
C ASP A 476 7.74 -5.51 23.36
N TYR A 477 7.00 -4.43 23.60
CA TYR A 477 6.30 -3.71 22.55
C TYR A 477 7.24 -3.07 21.51
N ASN A 478 8.45 -2.62 21.89
CA ASN A 478 9.44 -2.14 20.91
C ASN A 478 9.83 -3.23 19.90
N TYR A 479 10.02 -4.46 20.37
CA TYR A 479 10.35 -5.60 19.52
C TYR A 479 9.16 -6.05 18.67
N PHE A 480 7.94 -6.02 19.22
CA PHE A 480 6.71 -6.23 18.45
C PHE A 480 6.65 -5.29 17.22
N ARG A 481 6.91 -4.00 17.44
CA ARG A 481 6.91 -3.02 16.35
C ARG A 481 7.99 -3.27 15.31
N SER A 482 9.19 -3.61 15.76
CA SER A 482 10.29 -4.00 14.88
C SER A 482 9.87 -5.17 13.98
N GLY A 483 9.22 -6.19 14.57
CA GLY A 483 8.68 -7.32 13.83
C GLY A 483 7.63 -6.92 12.78
N ARG A 484 6.68 -6.04 13.13
CA ARG A 484 5.67 -5.51 12.19
C ARG A 484 6.28 -4.74 11.02
N ILE A 485 7.37 -4.00 11.26
CA ILE A 485 8.09 -3.30 10.19
C ILE A 485 8.69 -4.31 9.22
N TYR A 486 9.37 -5.35 9.72
CA TYR A 486 9.92 -6.40 8.87
C TYR A 486 8.83 -7.18 8.10
N GLU A 487 7.69 -7.45 8.73
CA GLU A 487 6.55 -8.09 8.06
C GLU A 487 6.03 -7.25 6.89
N GLN A 488 5.92 -5.92 7.05
CA GLN A 488 5.50 -5.01 5.98
C GLN A 488 6.45 -5.04 4.78
N PHE A 489 7.75 -5.24 5.02
CA PHE A 489 8.77 -5.41 3.98
C PHE A 489 8.90 -6.85 3.47
N ARG A 490 8.04 -7.77 3.92
CA ARG A 490 8.07 -9.21 3.59
C ARG A 490 9.36 -9.91 4.02
N GLU A 491 10.09 -9.35 4.98
CA GLU A 491 11.26 -9.96 5.62
C GLU A 491 10.81 -10.87 6.77
N TYR A 492 10.12 -11.97 6.45
CA TYR A 492 9.41 -12.80 7.42
C TYR A 492 10.29 -13.44 8.50
N ASP A 493 11.53 -13.84 8.17
CA ASP A 493 12.44 -14.48 9.14
C ASP A 493 12.89 -13.48 10.23
N ARG A 494 13.14 -12.23 9.83
CA ARG A 494 13.48 -11.16 10.78
C ARG A 494 12.26 -10.70 11.58
N ALA A 495 11.09 -10.67 10.95
CA ALA A 495 9.85 -10.38 11.65
C ALA A 495 9.61 -11.37 12.80
N GLU A 496 9.76 -12.66 12.52
CA GLU A 496 9.69 -13.73 13.52
C GLU A 496 10.73 -13.55 14.64
N GLU A 497 11.99 -13.28 14.31
CA GLU A 497 13.04 -13.08 15.31
C GLU A 497 12.69 -11.95 16.30
N GLU A 498 12.16 -10.84 15.79
CA GLU A 498 11.75 -9.69 16.60
C GLU A 498 10.48 -9.99 17.42
N PHE A 499 9.48 -10.68 16.87
CA PHE A 499 8.33 -11.11 17.67
C PHE A 499 8.75 -12.08 18.79
N LEU A 500 9.70 -12.97 18.54
CA LEU A 500 10.25 -13.86 19.57
C LEU A 500 11.08 -13.08 20.61
N LYS A 501 11.78 -12.01 20.23
CA LYS A 501 12.43 -11.09 21.21
C LYS A 501 11.41 -10.44 22.11
N SER A 502 10.29 -9.96 21.54
CA SER A 502 9.16 -9.43 22.30
C SER A 502 8.65 -10.45 23.33
N LEU A 503 8.38 -11.68 22.90
CA LEU A 503 7.85 -12.74 23.78
C LEU A 503 8.84 -13.24 24.82
N ARG A 504 10.16 -13.16 24.57
CA ARG A 504 11.17 -13.43 25.60
C ARG A 504 11.14 -12.41 26.74
N MET A 505 10.75 -11.17 26.45
CA MET A 505 10.60 -10.12 27.47
C MET A 505 9.25 -10.19 28.17
N ASN A 506 8.19 -10.37 27.39
CA ASN A 506 6.82 -10.52 27.89
C ASN A 506 6.14 -11.71 27.19
N PRO A 507 6.13 -12.90 27.81
CA PRO A 507 5.48 -14.08 27.24
C PRO A 507 3.97 -13.94 27.02
N GLU A 508 3.34 -12.89 27.58
CA GLU A 508 1.91 -12.61 27.48
C GLU A 508 1.60 -11.48 26.48
N ASN A 509 2.56 -11.04 25.67
CA ASN A 509 2.29 -10.04 24.62
C ASN A 509 1.40 -10.63 23.51
N THR A 510 0.08 -10.44 23.64
CA THR A 510 -0.92 -10.98 22.72
C THR A 510 -0.77 -10.46 21.29
N SER A 511 -0.29 -9.22 21.11
CA SER A 511 -0.03 -8.65 19.79
C SER A 511 1.11 -9.36 19.02
N SER A 512 2.16 -9.77 19.73
CA SER A 512 3.28 -10.52 19.17
C SER A 512 2.89 -11.97 18.90
N LEU A 513 2.15 -12.60 19.82
CA LEU A 513 1.57 -13.93 19.60
C LEU A 513 0.65 -13.94 18.37
N TYR A 514 -0.21 -12.95 18.22
CA TYR A 514 -1.13 -12.84 17.09
C TYR A 514 -0.37 -12.66 15.76
N SER A 515 0.66 -11.82 15.76
CA SER A 515 1.47 -11.59 14.56
C SER A 515 2.24 -12.85 14.17
N LEU A 516 2.79 -13.60 15.13
CA LEU A 516 3.40 -14.90 14.87
C LEU A 516 2.38 -15.93 14.35
N ALA A 517 1.19 -16.00 14.96
CA ALA A 517 0.14 -16.92 14.55
C ALA A 517 -0.25 -16.71 13.08
N THR A 518 -0.48 -15.46 12.68
CA THR A 518 -0.79 -15.12 11.28
C THR A 518 0.38 -15.36 10.33
N LEU A 519 1.61 -15.12 10.79
CA LEU A 519 2.83 -15.39 10.01
C LEU A 519 3.00 -16.89 9.73
N TYR A 520 2.83 -17.73 10.76
CA TYR A 520 2.86 -19.18 10.66
C TYR A 520 1.72 -19.70 9.76
N ALA A 521 0.51 -19.16 9.90
CA ALA A 521 -0.60 -19.52 9.03
C ALA A 521 -0.32 -19.23 7.54
N LYS A 522 0.31 -18.09 7.22
CA LYS A 522 0.73 -17.74 5.84
C LYS A 522 1.80 -18.71 5.29
N ARG A 523 2.71 -19.18 6.15
CA ARG A 523 3.73 -20.18 5.78
C ARG A 523 3.19 -21.61 5.75
N LYS A 524 1.93 -21.82 6.14
CA LYS A 524 1.25 -23.12 6.29
C LYS A 524 1.79 -23.97 7.45
N ASP A 525 2.46 -23.33 8.40
CA ASP A 525 2.88 -23.94 9.66
C ASP A 525 1.71 -23.94 10.66
N TYR A 526 0.66 -24.70 10.31
CA TYR A 526 -0.64 -24.62 10.97
C TYR A 526 -0.59 -24.97 12.46
N ASP A 527 0.26 -25.92 12.87
CA ASP A 527 0.39 -26.31 14.27
C ASP A 527 0.94 -25.18 15.15
N GLU A 528 1.93 -24.43 14.68
CA GLU A 528 2.47 -23.28 15.41
C GLU A 528 1.48 -22.11 15.43
N ALA A 529 0.75 -21.90 14.33
CA ALA A 529 -0.31 -20.91 14.27
C ALA A 529 -1.43 -21.20 15.28
N ILE A 530 -1.90 -22.46 15.35
CA ILE A 530 -2.91 -22.90 16.31
C ILE A 530 -2.40 -22.70 17.75
N ARG A 531 -1.18 -23.14 18.06
CA ARG A 531 -0.59 -22.95 19.40
C ARG A 531 -0.53 -21.48 19.80
N ALA A 532 -0.10 -20.62 18.89
CA ALA A 532 -0.01 -19.19 19.16
C ALA A 532 -1.39 -18.55 19.39
N PHE A 533 -2.41 -18.89 18.58
CA PHE A 533 -3.78 -18.43 18.80
C PHE A 533 -4.38 -18.96 20.11
N GLN A 534 -4.20 -20.25 20.42
CA GLN A 534 -4.64 -20.84 21.69
C GLN A 534 -3.99 -20.17 22.89
N ARG A 535 -2.69 -19.84 22.80
CA ARG A 535 -1.98 -19.13 23.86
C ARG A 535 -2.57 -17.73 24.12
N ILE A 536 -3.02 -17.03 23.08
CA ILE A 536 -3.73 -15.75 23.27
C ILE A 536 -5.04 -15.98 24.03
N LEU A 537 -5.81 -17.00 23.66
CA LEU A 537 -7.09 -17.33 24.31
C LEU A 537 -6.93 -17.81 25.76
N GLU A 538 -5.77 -18.38 26.13
CA GLU A 538 -5.42 -18.67 27.52
C GLU A 538 -5.16 -17.41 28.35
N ILE A 539 -4.67 -16.33 27.72
CA ILE A 539 -4.39 -15.05 28.36
C ILE A 539 -5.67 -14.23 28.48
N GLU A 540 -6.38 -14.06 27.36
CA GLU A 540 -7.63 -13.31 27.29
C GLU A 540 -8.59 -13.89 26.24
N PRO A 541 -9.90 -14.00 26.55
CA PRO A 541 -10.90 -14.34 25.54
C PRO A 541 -11.01 -13.22 24.50
N ASP A 542 -10.82 -13.53 23.23
CA ASP A 542 -10.88 -12.55 22.14
C ASP A 542 -11.69 -13.10 20.95
N ALA A 543 -12.72 -12.35 20.53
CA ALA A 543 -13.63 -12.75 19.47
C ALA A 543 -12.94 -12.83 18.09
N VAL A 544 -11.99 -11.93 17.82
CA VAL A 544 -11.22 -11.90 16.56
C VAL A 544 -10.33 -13.13 16.48
N VAL A 545 -9.65 -13.48 17.58
CA VAL A 545 -8.79 -14.67 17.67
C VAL A 545 -9.59 -15.95 17.49
N HIS A 546 -10.74 -16.10 18.16
CA HIS A 546 -11.64 -17.23 17.93
C HIS A 546 -12.08 -17.33 16.45
N LYS A 547 -12.41 -16.20 15.81
CA LYS A 547 -12.78 -16.19 14.39
C LYS A 547 -11.62 -16.58 13.47
N ASP A 548 -10.39 -16.13 13.76
CA ASP A 548 -9.23 -16.47 12.94
C ASP A 548 -8.75 -17.91 13.15
N LEU A 549 -8.80 -18.41 14.39
CA LEU A 549 -8.55 -19.81 14.70
C LEU A 549 -9.60 -20.72 14.05
N GLY A 550 -10.87 -20.34 14.08
CA GLY A 550 -11.94 -21.06 13.37
C GLY A 550 -11.71 -21.09 11.86
N SER A 551 -11.25 -19.98 11.26
CA SER A 551 -10.91 -19.91 9.83
C SER A 551 -9.73 -20.81 9.48
N LEU A 552 -8.76 -20.94 10.38
CA LEU A 552 -7.64 -21.84 10.25
C LEU A 552 -8.08 -23.31 10.30
N TYR A 553 -8.91 -23.68 11.28
CA TYR A 553 -9.50 -25.02 11.37
C TYR A 553 -10.34 -25.37 10.13
N PHE A 554 -11.12 -24.43 9.62
CA PHE A 554 -11.88 -24.58 8.39
C PHE A 554 -10.97 -24.89 7.19
N THR A 555 -9.84 -24.19 7.08
CA THR A 555 -8.87 -24.36 5.99
C THR A 555 -8.21 -25.74 6.01
N ILE A 556 -7.94 -26.29 7.19
CA ILE A 556 -7.35 -27.62 7.35
C ILE A 556 -8.38 -28.76 7.35
N GLY A 557 -9.68 -28.45 7.20
CA GLY A 557 -10.76 -29.43 7.13
C GLY A 557 -11.32 -29.90 8.47
N GLU A 558 -10.91 -29.29 9.58
CA GLU A 558 -11.36 -29.60 10.94
C GLU A 558 -12.67 -28.85 11.27
N TYR A 559 -13.74 -29.19 10.54
CA TYR A 559 -14.99 -28.42 10.54
C TYR A 559 -15.70 -28.33 11.90
N ASP A 560 -15.66 -29.38 12.72
CA ASP A 560 -16.26 -29.36 14.06
C ASP A 560 -15.58 -28.36 14.99
N LYS A 561 -14.24 -28.27 14.90
CA LYS A 561 -13.46 -27.27 15.66
C LYS A 561 -13.72 -25.87 15.11
N ALA A 562 -13.77 -25.72 13.79
CA ALA A 562 -14.10 -24.45 13.15
C ALA A 562 -15.46 -23.91 13.63
N GLU A 563 -16.50 -24.76 13.65
CA GLU A 563 -17.83 -24.38 14.17
C GLU A 563 -17.76 -23.95 15.64
N ALA A 564 -17.05 -24.71 16.49
CA ALA A 564 -16.91 -24.39 17.91
C ALA A 564 -16.28 -23.01 18.15
N GLU A 565 -15.20 -22.72 17.41
CA GLU A 565 -14.46 -21.45 17.48
C GLU A 565 -15.28 -20.29 16.91
N PHE A 566 -15.93 -20.43 15.75
CA PHE A 566 -16.79 -19.36 15.23
C PHE A 566 -17.98 -19.07 16.17
N ARG A 567 -18.58 -20.11 16.77
CA ARG A 567 -19.61 -19.91 17.79
C ARG A 567 -19.07 -19.24 19.04
N ALA A 568 -17.82 -19.47 19.41
CA ALA A 568 -17.18 -18.75 20.52
C ALA A 568 -17.00 -17.27 20.19
N ALA A 569 -16.56 -16.94 18.96
CA ALA A 569 -16.48 -15.57 18.49
C ALA A 569 -17.83 -14.85 18.56
N VAL A 570 -18.91 -15.47 18.07
CA VAL A 570 -20.27 -14.90 18.12
C VAL A 570 -20.80 -14.76 19.56
N ARG A 571 -20.43 -15.66 20.47
CA ARG A 571 -20.81 -15.53 21.90
C ARG A 571 -20.13 -14.32 22.57
N LEU A 572 -18.88 -14.04 22.23
CA LEU A 572 -18.13 -12.91 22.78
C LEU A 572 -18.54 -11.59 22.13
N ASP A 573 -18.77 -11.59 20.82
CA ASP A 573 -19.25 -10.46 20.05
C ASP A 573 -20.40 -10.89 19.13
N PRO A 574 -21.66 -10.68 19.57
CA PRO A 574 -22.84 -10.99 18.76
C PRO A 574 -22.98 -10.17 17.47
N HIS A 575 -22.18 -9.12 17.27
CA HIS A 575 -22.20 -8.30 16.06
C HIS A 575 -20.99 -8.61 15.15
N ASN A 576 -20.26 -9.71 15.42
CA ASN A 576 -19.09 -10.08 14.64
C ASN A 576 -19.48 -10.60 13.24
N VAL A 577 -19.49 -9.68 12.28
CA VAL A 577 -19.89 -9.92 10.88
C VAL A 577 -19.10 -11.08 10.25
N ALA A 578 -17.80 -11.15 10.49
CA ALA A 578 -16.94 -12.19 9.91
C ALA A 578 -17.26 -13.58 10.48
N ALA A 579 -17.52 -13.69 11.78
CA ALA A 579 -17.84 -14.97 12.42
C ALA A 579 -19.19 -15.52 11.94
N HIS A 580 -20.24 -14.68 11.88
CA HIS A 580 -21.54 -15.07 11.32
C HIS A 580 -21.44 -15.48 9.85
N PHE A 581 -20.69 -14.73 9.03
CA PHE A 581 -20.50 -15.06 7.61
C PHE A 581 -19.79 -16.42 7.43
N ASN A 582 -18.77 -16.67 8.25
CA ASN A 582 -18.03 -17.93 8.23
C ASN A 582 -18.89 -19.11 8.71
N LEU A 583 -19.73 -18.93 9.74
CA LEU A 583 -20.71 -19.95 10.16
C LEU A 583 -21.73 -20.24 9.06
N GLY A 584 -22.30 -19.20 8.44
CA GLY A 584 -23.23 -19.37 7.33
C GLY A 584 -22.62 -20.15 6.17
N THR A 585 -21.37 -19.85 5.83
CA THR A 585 -20.61 -20.55 4.77
C THR A 585 -20.30 -22.01 5.16
N LEU A 586 -19.92 -22.26 6.41
CA LEU A 586 -19.68 -23.61 6.91
C LEU A 586 -20.97 -24.47 6.85
N TYR A 587 -22.10 -23.92 7.28
CA TYR A 587 -23.38 -24.61 7.22
C TYR A 587 -23.87 -24.86 5.78
N LEU A 588 -23.58 -23.94 4.85
CA LEU A 588 -23.82 -24.16 3.43
C LEU A 588 -23.06 -25.37 2.91
N MET A 589 -21.76 -25.50 3.24
CA MET A 589 -20.94 -26.64 2.83
C MET A 589 -21.41 -27.96 3.42
N GLN A 590 -21.95 -27.93 4.64
CA GLN A 590 -22.58 -29.10 5.28
C GLN A 590 -23.99 -29.40 4.75
N HIS A 591 -24.48 -28.64 3.77
CA HIS A 591 -25.86 -28.69 3.26
C HIS A 591 -26.94 -28.41 4.32
N ASP A 592 -26.60 -27.81 5.46
CA ASP A 592 -27.57 -27.34 6.45
C ASP A 592 -28.06 -25.93 6.07
N LEU A 593 -28.94 -25.93 5.06
CA LEU A 593 -29.48 -24.69 4.52
C LEU A 593 -30.22 -23.87 5.58
N ALA A 594 -30.83 -24.51 6.58
CA ALA A 594 -31.65 -23.84 7.59
C ALA A 594 -30.82 -23.04 8.58
N ARG A 595 -29.70 -23.60 9.05
CA ARG A 595 -28.74 -22.84 9.87
C ARG A 595 -28.05 -21.77 9.06
N ALA A 596 -27.62 -22.08 7.83
CA ALA A 596 -26.97 -21.10 6.96
C ALA A 596 -27.82 -19.85 6.72
N GLU A 597 -29.11 -20.02 6.38
CA GLU A 597 -30.03 -18.91 6.17
C GLU A 597 -30.14 -18.02 7.41
N ARG A 598 -30.21 -18.61 8.62
CA ARG A 598 -30.31 -17.83 9.86
C ARG A 598 -29.08 -16.96 10.07
N GLU A 599 -27.88 -17.51 9.89
CA GLU A 599 -26.64 -16.74 10.06
C GLU A 599 -26.53 -15.60 9.06
N PHE A 600 -26.89 -15.84 7.79
CA PHE A 600 -26.89 -14.80 6.76
C PHE A 600 -27.99 -13.74 6.96
N ALA A 601 -29.18 -14.14 7.42
CA ALA A 601 -30.26 -13.20 7.71
C ALA A 601 -29.89 -12.26 8.87
N LEU A 602 -29.25 -12.78 9.92
CA LEU A 602 -28.76 -11.96 11.04
C LEU A 602 -27.78 -10.87 10.57
N LEU A 603 -26.93 -11.18 9.58
CA LEU A 603 -26.00 -10.18 9.03
C LEU A 603 -26.71 -9.01 8.37
N LEU A 604 -27.90 -9.19 7.80
CA LEU A 604 -28.68 -8.11 7.18
C LEU A 604 -29.36 -7.21 8.21
N ASP A 605 -29.52 -7.68 9.45
CA ASP A 605 -29.98 -6.87 10.58
C ASP A 605 -28.84 -6.05 11.22
N LEU A 606 -27.59 -6.32 10.84
CA LEU A 606 -26.40 -5.58 11.24
C LEU A 606 -26.04 -4.49 10.21
N ASP A 607 -25.38 -3.42 10.66
CA ASP A 607 -24.82 -2.40 9.75
C ASP A 607 -23.55 -2.96 9.06
N ILE A 608 -23.75 -3.66 7.94
CA ILE A 608 -22.68 -4.28 7.16
C ILE A 608 -22.34 -3.45 5.92
N GLU A 609 -21.05 -3.46 5.54
CA GLU A 609 -20.61 -2.81 4.31
C GLU A 609 -21.31 -3.39 3.08
N SER A 610 -21.53 -2.55 2.05
CA SER A 610 -22.20 -2.94 0.80
C SER A 610 -21.58 -4.21 0.16
N ALA A 611 -20.26 -4.33 0.16
CA ALA A 611 -19.57 -5.51 -0.38
C ALA A 611 -19.84 -6.80 0.40
N ALA A 612 -20.07 -6.72 1.72
CA ALA A 612 -20.49 -7.86 2.52
C ALA A 612 -21.97 -8.20 2.25
N ALA A 613 -22.83 -7.19 2.17
CA ALA A 613 -24.25 -7.37 1.84
C ALA A 613 -24.45 -8.07 0.47
N VAL A 614 -23.64 -7.72 -0.54
CA VAL A 614 -23.60 -8.41 -1.84
C VAL A 614 -23.38 -9.91 -1.67
N ARG A 615 -22.36 -10.33 -0.89
CA ARG A 615 -22.08 -11.76 -0.66
C ARG A 615 -23.20 -12.46 0.10
N VAL A 616 -23.78 -11.78 1.10
CA VAL A 616 -24.88 -12.30 1.91
C VAL A 616 -26.13 -12.55 1.06
N HIS A 617 -26.57 -11.56 0.30
CA HIS A 617 -27.72 -11.70 -0.61
C HIS A 617 -27.47 -12.76 -1.69
N SER A 618 -26.26 -12.86 -2.25
CA SER A 618 -25.93 -13.93 -3.21
C SER A 618 -26.09 -15.32 -2.57
N ASN A 619 -25.54 -15.53 -1.37
CA ASN A 619 -25.64 -16.80 -0.65
C ASN A 619 -27.11 -17.13 -0.28
N LEU A 620 -27.90 -16.15 0.17
CA LEU A 620 -29.34 -16.34 0.43
C LEU A 620 -30.09 -16.69 -0.86
N GLY A 621 -29.75 -16.04 -1.98
CA GLY A 621 -30.27 -16.38 -3.30
C GLY A 621 -30.02 -17.83 -3.67
N HIS A 622 -28.78 -18.32 -3.50
CA HIS A 622 -28.42 -19.71 -3.75
C HIS A 622 -29.15 -20.69 -2.82
N ILE A 623 -29.29 -20.34 -1.54
CA ILE A 623 -30.08 -21.14 -0.56
C ILE A 623 -31.52 -21.29 -1.02
N PHE A 624 -32.16 -20.20 -1.45
CA PHE A 624 -33.56 -20.25 -1.89
C PHE A 624 -33.73 -21.02 -3.20
N VAL A 625 -32.79 -20.89 -4.15
CA VAL A 625 -32.76 -21.74 -5.36
C VAL A 625 -32.66 -23.21 -5.00
N ALA A 626 -31.76 -23.60 -4.09
CA ALA A 626 -31.57 -24.98 -3.67
C ALA A 626 -32.82 -25.59 -3.02
N ARG A 627 -33.68 -24.76 -2.41
CA ARG A 627 -34.98 -25.18 -1.84
C ARG A 627 -36.16 -25.06 -2.82
N GLY A 628 -35.94 -24.56 -4.03
CA GLY A 628 -36.99 -24.31 -5.02
C GLY A 628 -37.84 -23.06 -4.76
N ASP A 629 -37.48 -22.20 -3.80
CA ASP A 629 -38.18 -20.93 -3.56
C ASP A 629 -37.61 -19.81 -4.46
N TYR A 630 -37.86 -19.94 -5.76
CA TYR A 630 -37.37 -18.99 -6.77
C TYR A 630 -37.90 -17.55 -6.57
N ARG A 631 -39.05 -17.39 -5.91
CA ARG A 631 -39.61 -16.05 -5.63
C ARG A 631 -38.81 -15.30 -4.58
N ARG A 632 -38.28 -15.99 -3.56
CA ARG A 632 -37.34 -15.38 -2.60
C ARG A 632 -35.99 -15.15 -3.25
N ALA A 633 -35.47 -16.13 -3.99
CA ALA A 633 -34.22 -15.99 -4.72
C ALA A 633 -34.17 -14.75 -5.61
N ILE A 634 -35.25 -14.47 -6.37
CA ILE A 634 -35.37 -13.25 -7.19
C ILE A 634 -35.21 -11.98 -6.36
N ARG A 635 -35.77 -11.91 -5.15
CA ARG A 635 -35.64 -10.73 -4.29
C ARG A 635 -34.21 -10.53 -3.83
N GLU A 636 -33.54 -11.61 -3.42
CA GLU A 636 -32.15 -11.55 -2.99
C GLU A 636 -31.22 -11.14 -4.14
N TYR A 637 -31.35 -11.75 -5.32
CA TYR A 637 -30.52 -11.35 -6.47
C TYR A 637 -30.81 -9.92 -6.95
N ARG A 638 -32.07 -9.45 -6.86
CA ARG A 638 -32.38 -8.03 -7.11
C ARG A 638 -31.70 -7.12 -6.09
N ALA A 639 -31.67 -7.49 -4.81
CA ALA A 639 -30.95 -6.74 -3.80
C ALA A 639 -29.44 -6.67 -4.09
N VAL A 640 -28.84 -7.77 -4.57
CA VAL A 640 -27.45 -7.75 -5.08
C VAL A 640 -27.30 -6.71 -6.19
N LEU A 641 -28.20 -6.69 -7.19
CA LEU A 641 -28.10 -5.76 -8.33
C LEU A 641 -28.39 -4.30 -7.99
N VAL A 642 -29.04 -4.02 -6.85
CA VAL A 642 -29.15 -2.65 -6.30
C VAL A 642 -27.80 -2.18 -5.74
N LEU A 643 -27.06 -3.08 -5.08
CA LEU A 643 -25.78 -2.78 -4.45
C LEU A 643 -24.61 -2.82 -5.44
N ASP A 644 -24.63 -3.79 -6.36
CA ASP A 644 -23.65 -4.02 -7.42
C ASP A 644 -24.39 -4.34 -8.72
N SER A 645 -24.70 -3.29 -9.48
CA SER A 645 -25.43 -3.40 -10.73
C SER A 645 -24.68 -4.21 -11.82
N LEU A 646 -23.37 -4.43 -11.69
CA LEU A 646 -22.58 -5.17 -12.67
C LEU A 646 -22.34 -6.63 -12.26
N ASN A 647 -22.94 -7.09 -11.16
CA ASN A 647 -22.78 -8.46 -10.69
C ASN A 647 -23.38 -9.49 -11.67
N LEU A 648 -22.52 -10.11 -12.47
CA LEU A 648 -22.93 -11.05 -13.53
C LEU A 648 -23.56 -12.32 -12.96
N ASP A 649 -22.99 -12.87 -11.89
CA ASP A 649 -23.49 -14.11 -11.27
C ASP A 649 -24.91 -13.92 -10.72
N ALA A 650 -25.17 -12.83 -10.00
CA ALA A 650 -26.51 -12.53 -9.50
C ALA A 650 -27.50 -12.29 -10.65
N ARG A 651 -27.09 -11.61 -11.71
CA ARG A 651 -27.93 -11.33 -12.87
C ARG A 651 -28.28 -12.61 -13.66
N HIS A 652 -27.31 -13.49 -13.86
CA HIS A 652 -27.50 -14.79 -14.48
C HIS A 652 -28.46 -15.66 -13.65
N ASN A 653 -28.22 -15.77 -12.34
CA ASN A 653 -29.09 -16.56 -11.44
C ASN A 653 -30.50 -15.97 -11.30
N LEU A 654 -30.63 -14.64 -11.38
CA LEU A 654 -31.92 -13.94 -11.46
C LEU A 654 -32.68 -14.33 -12.74
N ALA A 655 -32.00 -14.31 -13.90
CA ALA A 655 -32.58 -14.70 -15.18
C ALA A 655 -33.04 -16.16 -15.19
N LEU A 656 -32.23 -17.08 -14.64
CA LEU A 656 -32.60 -18.47 -14.45
C LEU A 656 -33.84 -18.62 -13.55
N SER A 657 -33.91 -17.86 -12.45
CA SER A 657 -35.04 -17.92 -11.52
C SER A 657 -36.36 -17.45 -12.19
N TYR A 658 -36.32 -16.41 -13.03
CA TYR A 658 -37.49 -16.03 -13.84
C TYR A 658 -37.87 -17.10 -14.86
N ARG A 659 -36.88 -17.70 -15.53
CA ARG A 659 -37.10 -18.75 -16.53
C ARG A 659 -37.83 -19.95 -15.93
N VAL A 660 -37.41 -20.40 -14.74
CA VAL A 660 -38.08 -21.51 -14.02
C VAL A 660 -39.53 -21.16 -13.66
N LEU A 661 -39.80 -19.90 -13.29
CA LEU A 661 -41.16 -19.42 -13.01
C LEU A 661 -41.97 -19.10 -14.29
N LYS A 662 -41.43 -19.38 -15.48
CA LYS A 662 -42.02 -19.07 -16.79
C LYS A 662 -42.27 -17.58 -17.05
N ASP A 663 -41.59 -16.69 -16.32
CA ASP A 663 -41.57 -15.25 -16.60
C ASP A 663 -40.51 -14.96 -17.68
N LEU A 664 -40.83 -15.38 -18.91
CA LEU A 664 -39.89 -15.32 -20.04
C LEU A 664 -39.52 -13.89 -20.41
N THR A 665 -40.40 -12.91 -20.18
CA THR A 665 -40.13 -11.50 -20.45
C THR A 665 -39.01 -10.95 -19.59
N ASN A 666 -39.06 -11.18 -18.27
CA ASN A 666 -37.98 -10.73 -17.39
C ASN A 666 -36.72 -11.58 -17.54
N ALA A 667 -36.85 -12.88 -17.80
CA ALA A 667 -35.72 -13.75 -18.10
C ALA A 667 -34.94 -13.27 -19.34
N ARG A 668 -35.64 -12.97 -20.45
CA ARG A 668 -35.05 -12.41 -21.68
C ARG A 668 -34.25 -11.15 -21.37
N ARG A 669 -34.87 -10.17 -20.70
CA ARG A 669 -34.25 -8.87 -20.39
C ARG A 669 -32.95 -9.03 -19.61
N GLU A 670 -32.92 -9.91 -18.61
CA GLU A 670 -31.70 -10.10 -17.82
C GLU A 670 -30.62 -10.89 -18.58
N PHE A 671 -30.99 -11.93 -19.35
CA PHE A 671 -30.03 -12.65 -20.18
C PHE A 671 -29.42 -11.79 -21.30
N GLU A 672 -30.19 -10.88 -21.92
CA GLU A 672 -29.66 -9.91 -22.88
C GLU A 672 -28.55 -9.05 -22.27
N VAL A 673 -28.70 -8.65 -21.00
CA VAL A 673 -27.65 -7.89 -20.31
C VAL A 673 -26.45 -8.78 -19.96
N VAL A 674 -26.67 -10.03 -19.54
CA VAL A 674 -25.59 -11.00 -19.28
C VAL A 674 -24.76 -11.22 -20.54
N VAL A 675 -25.39 -11.51 -21.68
CA VAL A 675 -24.72 -11.71 -22.98
C VAL A 675 -23.96 -10.47 -23.42
N ARG A 676 -24.51 -9.27 -23.21
CA ARG A 676 -23.83 -8.01 -23.56
C ARG A 676 -22.58 -7.75 -22.72
N LEU A 677 -22.62 -8.08 -21.42
CA LEU A 677 -21.54 -7.82 -20.48
C LEU A 677 -20.48 -8.94 -20.45
N ASP A 678 -20.91 -10.18 -20.68
CA ASP A 678 -20.05 -11.34 -20.89
C ASP A 678 -20.47 -12.09 -22.16
N PRO A 679 -19.97 -11.64 -23.33
CA PRO A 679 -20.19 -12.33 -24.60
C PRO A 679 -19.67 -13.78 -24.59
N GLY A 680 -18.82 -14.17 -23.63
CA GLY A 680 -18.29 -15.53 -23.50
C GLY A 680 -19.25 -16.53 -22.88
N ASN A 681 -20.35 -16.07 -22.26
CA ASN A 681 -21.23 -16.93 -21.49
C ASN A 681 -22.15 -17.77 -22.38
N VAL A 682 -21.68 -18.95 -22.80
CA VAL A 682 -22.43 -19.86 -23.70
C VAL A 682 -23.77 -20.29 -23.10
N GLU A 683 -23.84 -20.50 -21.77
CA GLU A 683 -25.09 -20.90 -21.10
C GLU A 683 -26.15 -19.80 -21.17
N ALA A 684 -25.76 -18.53 -21.00
CA ALA A 684 -26.65 -17.39 -21.16
C ALA A 684 -27.12 -17.22 -22.62
N HIS A 685 -26.25 -17.44 -23.60
CA HIS A 685 -26.64 -17.43 -25.01
C HIS A 685 -27.64 -18.54 -25.33
N ASN A 686 -27.43 -19.75 -24.81
CA ASN A 686 -28.36 -20.87 -24.99
C ASN A 686 -29.74 -20.55 -24.40
N ALA A 687 -29.77 -20.06 -23.16
CA ALA A 687 -31.02 -19.71 -22.47
C ALA A 687 -31.75 -18.55 -23.17
N LEU A 688 -31.02 -17.54 -23.65
CA LEU A 688 -31.60 -16.44 -24.42
C LEU A 688 -32.12 -16.92 -25.79
N GLY A 689 -31.34 -17.73 -26.50
CA GLY A 689 -31.72 -18.30 -27.78
C GLY A 689 -32.96 -19.18 -27.69
N GLU A 690 -33.08 -20.01 -26.64
CA GLU A 690 -34.29 -20.77 -26.33
C GLU A 690 -35.51 -19.84 -26.16
N ILE A 691 -35.37 -18.78 -25.35
CA ILE A 691 -36.47 -17.84 -25.08
C ILE A 691 -36.89 -17.09 -26.35
N LEU A 692 -35.92 -16.67 -27.19
CA LEU A 692 -36.18 -16.00 -28.45
C LEU A 692 -36.87 -16.92 -29.47
N LEU A 693 -36.45 -18.18 -29.54
CA LEU A 693 -37.08 -19.20 -30.37
C LEU A 693 -38.53 -19.43 -29.95
N GLN A 694 -38.81 -19.56 -28.65
CA GLN A 694 -40.18 -19.69 -28.12
C GLN A 694 -41.04 -18.44 -28.39
N ALA A 695 -40.42 -17.25 -28.44
CA ALA A 695 -41.09 -16.00 -28.77
C ALA A 695 -41.33 -15.80 -30.28
N GLY A 696 -40.82 -16.70 -31.14
CA GLY A 696 -40.89 -16.56 -32.60
C GLY A 696 -39.93 -15.53 -33.19
N ASP A 697 -38.99 -15.00 -32.40
CA ASP A 697 -37.98 -14.01 -32.81
C ASP A 697 -36.76 -14.72 -33.41
N TYR A 698 -36.97 -15.41 -34.53
CA TYR A 698 -35.97 -16.28 -35.16
C TYR A 698 -34.68 -15.55 -35.59
N PRO A 699 -34.73 -14.33 -36.17
CA PRO A 699 -33.51 -13.61 -36.51
C PRO A 699 -32.60 -13.32 -35.31
N SER A 700 -33.18 -12.88 -34.19
CA SER A 700 -32.41 -12.61 -32.97
C SER A 700 -31.91 -13.91 -32.34
N ALA A 701 -32.72 -14.98 -32.36
CA ALA A 701 -32.30 -16.30 -31.89
C ALA A 701 -31.11 -16.81 -32.70
N LEU A 702 -31.13 -16.64 -34.02
CA LEU A 702 -30.06 -17.05 -34.93
C LEU A 702 -28.74 -16.34 -34.59
N GLU A 703 -28.78 -15.02 -34.38
CA GLU A 703 -27.59 -14.23 -34.01
C GLU A 703 -26.96 -14.74 -32.71
N VAL A 704 -27.75 -14.84 -31.64
CA VAL A 704 -27.29 -15.25 -30.32
C VAL A 704 -26.78 -16.70 -30.31
N LEU A 705 -27.47 -17.61 -30.97
CA LEU A 705 -27.09 -19.03 -31.01
C LEU A 705 -25.91 -19.31 -31.94
N THR A 706 -25.73 -18.52 -33.00
CA THR A 706 -24.53 -18.59 -33.86
C THR A 706 -23.29 -18.21 -33.06
N GLU A 707 -23.37 -17.15 -32.24
CA GLU A 707 -22.28 -16.76 -31.36
C GLU A 707 -21.98 -17.87 -30.32
N ALA A 708 -23.02 -18.47 -29.73
CA ALA A 708 -22.88 -19.59 -28.79
C ALA A 708 -22.13 -20.78 -29.41
N VAL A 709 -22.52 -21.19 -30.63
CA VAL A 709 -21.89 -22.30 -31.37
C VAL A 709 -20.49 -21.93 -31.87
N THR A 710 -20.25 -20.67 -32.24
CA THR A 710 -18.91 -20.21 -32.63
C THR A 710 -17.93 -20.34 -31.47
N ARG A 711 -18.37 -20.02 -30.25
CA ARG A 711 -17.54 -20.09 -29.03
C ARG A 711 -17.38 -21.50 -28.48
N ALA A 712 -18.44 -22.29 -28.51
CA ALA A 712 -18.41 -23.68 -28.10
C ALA A 712 -18.99 -24.57 -29.20
N PRO A 713 -18.18 -24.90 -30.23
CA PRO A 713 -18.64 -25.70 -31.38
C PRO A 713 -19.19 -27.06 -30.99
N ASP A 714 -18.74 -27.63 -29.87
CA ASP A 714 -19.16 -28.94 -29.38
C ASP A 714 -20.39 -28.90 -28.44
N ASN A 715 -20.95 -27.70 -28.18
CA ASN A 715 -22.11 -27.57 -27.30
C ASN A 715 -23.40 -28.04 -28.00
N ILE A 716 -23.83 -29.27 -27.69
CA ILE A 716 -25.01 -29.89 -28.31
C ILE A 716 -26.28 -29.06 -28.06
N VAL A 717 -26.43 -28.44 -26.89
CA VAL A 717 -27.62 -27.63 -26.55
C VAL A 717 -27.70 -26.39 -27.45
N ALA A 718 -26.58 -25.69 -27.65
CA ALA A 718 -26.49 -24.54 -28.55
C ALA A 718 -26.82 -24.92 -29.99
N GLN A 719 -26.22 -26.03 -30.47
CA GLN A 719 -26.47 -26.57 -31.81
C GLN A 719 -27.93 -27.01 -31.99
N THR A 720 -28.54 -27.60 -30.95
CA THR A 720 -29.95 -28.03 -30.95
C THR A 720 -30.87 -26.86 -31.21
N TYR A 721 -30.73 -25.78 -30.43
CA TYR A 721 -31.53 -24.58 -30.62
C TYR A 721 -31.23 -23.91 -31.97
N LEU A 722 -29.96 -23.85 -32.40
CA LEU A 722 -29.57 -23.25 -33.68
C LEU A 722 -30.20 -24.00 -34.87
N GLY A 723 -30.12 -25.34 -34.88
CA GLY A 723 -30.71 -26.17 -35.93
C GLY A 723 -32.23 -26.02 -35.98
N HIS A 724 -32.87 -25.92 -34.81
CA HIS A 724 -34.31 -25.66 -34.72
C HIS A 724 -34.65 -24.24 -35.21
N THR A 725 -33.85 -23.23 -34.91
CA THR A 725 -34.03 -21.87 -35.45
C THR A 725 -33.97 -21.86 -36.98
N TYR A 726 -32.96 -22.50 -37.58
CA TYR A 726 -32.88 -22.62 -39.05
C TYR A 726 -34.09 -23.34 -39.64
N TYR A 727 -34.54 -24.43 -39.01
CA TYR A 727 -35.75 -25.14 -39.44
C TYR A 727 -37.01 -24.25 -39.39
N GLN A 728 -37.21 -23.48 -38.32
CA GLN A 728 -38.35 -22.56 -38.22
C GLN A 728 -38.31 -21.41 -39.23
N MET A 729 -37.11 -21.02 -39.67
CA MET A 729 -36.90 -20.02 -40.72
C MET A 729 -37.07 -20.58 -42.14
N GLY A 730 -37.21 -21.91 -42.29
CA GLY A 730 -37.24 -22.59 -43.59
C GLY A 730 -35.87 -22.73 -44.26
N ASP A 731 -34.78 -22.44 -43.54
CA ASP A 731 -33.41 -22.61 -44.01
C ASP A 731 -32.97 -24.07 -43.75
N PHE A 732 -33.52 -24.96 -44.57
CA PHE A 732 -33.36 -26.41 -44.42
C PHE A 732 -31.92 -26.88 -44.68
N GLU A 733 -31.16 -26.18 -45.53
CA GLU A 733 -29.77 -26.51 -45.83
C GLU A 733 -28.88 -26.34 -44.59
N ASN A 734 -28.97 -25.20 -43.91
CA ASN A 734 -28.20 -24.97 -42.69
C ASN A 734 -28.71 -25.82 -41.52
N ALA A 735 -30.03 -26.05 -41.42
CA ALA A 735 -30.60 -26.94 -40.42
C ALA A 735 -30.05 -28.38 -40.54
N GLU A 736 -30.02 -28.93 -41.76
CA GLU A 736 -29.43 -30.25 -42.05
C GLU A 736 -27.97 -30.32 -41.57
N GLN A 737 -27.14 -29.35 -41.94
CA GLN A 737 -25.73 -29.35 -41.54
C GLN A 737 -25.55 -29.33 -40.03
N VAL A 738 -26.38 -28.57 -39.31
CA VAL A 738 -26.33 -28.51 -37.84
C VAL A 738 -26.71 -29.87 -37.23
N PHE A 739 -27.82 -30.48 -37.66
CA PHE A 739 -28.25 -31.77 -37.12
C PHE A 739 -27.28 -32.91 -37.46
N LEU A 740 -26.68 -32.90 -38.65
CA LEU A 740 -25.63 -33.85 -39.02
C LEU A 740 -24.38 -33.72 -38.15
N ARG A 741 -24.00 -32.49 -37.74
CA ARG A 741 -22.90 -32.30 -36.77
C ARG A 741 -23.23 -32.90 -35.42
N ILE A 742 -24.46 -32.71 -34.92
CA ILE A 742 -24.92 -33.35 -33.67
C ILE A 742 -24.84 -34.87 -33.80
N ILE A 743 -25.37 -35.46 -34.88
CA ILE A 743 -25.38 -36.91 -35.12
C ILE A 743 -23.97 -37.49 -35.28
N THR A 744 -23.06 -36.76 -35.93
CA THR A 744 -21.66 -37.18 -36.08
C THR A 744 -21.00 -37.34 -34.70
N ARG A 745 -21.39 -36.49 -33.74
CA ARG A 745 -20.84 -36.50 -32.38
C ARG A 745 -21.56 -37.48 -31.46
N ASP A 746 -22.88 -37.49 -31.53
CA ASP A 746 -23.78 -38.36 -30.78
C ASP A 746 -24.71 -39.10 -31.75
N PRO A 747 -24.28 -40.25 -32.30
CA PRO A 747 -25.09 -41.02 -33.25
C PRO A 747 -26.42 -41.52 -32.67
N GLY A 748 -26.58 -41.51 -31.34
CA GLY A 748 -27.79 -41.90 -30.63
C GLY A 748 -28.75 -40.74 -30.34
N ASN A 749 -28.46 -39.52 -30.81
CA ASN A 749 -29.26 -38.35 -30.50
C ASN A 749 -30.63 -38.38 -31.21
N VAL A 750 -31.65 -38.85 -30.49
CA VAL A 750 -33.03 -38.99 -31.02
C VAL A 750 -33.57 -37.66 -31.56
N PHE A 751 -33.33 -36.55 -30.85
CA PHE A 751 -33.84 -35.23 -31.24
C PHE A 751 -33.26 -34.78 -32.60
N ALA A 752 -31.96 -34.97 -32.81
CA ALA A 752 -31.31 -34.60 -34.07
C ALA A 752 -31.81 -35.47 -35.23
N HIS A 753 -32.00 -36.79 -35.01
CA HIS A 753 -32.57 -37.69 -36.03
C HIS A 753 -34.02 -37.34 -36.39
N VAL A 754 -34.86 -37.01 -35.40
CA VAL A 754 -36.25 -36.56 -35.65
C VAL A 754 -36.26 -35.29 -36.50
N ASN A 755 -35.48 -34.28 -36.12
CA ASN A 755 -35.49 -33.01 -36.84
C ASN A 755 -34.79 -33.08 -38.20
N LEU A 756 -33.79 -33.94 -38.36
CA LEU A 756 -33.20 -34.22 -39.67
C LEU A 756 -34.22 -34.92 -40.60
N GLY A 757 -34.97 -35.89 -40.09
CA GLY A 757 -36.07 -36.52 -40.84
C GLY A 757 -37.13 -35.51 -41.26
N ARG A 758 -37.47 -34.54 -40.39
CA ARG A 758 -38.38 -33.43 -40.73
C ARG A 758 -37.80 -32.53 -41.81
N VAL A 759 -36.52 -32.17 -41.73
CA VAL A 759 -35.83 -31.39 -42.79
C VAL A 759 -35.90 -32.12 -44.13
N TYR A 760 -35.67 -33.43 -44.16
CA TYR A 760 -35.78 -34.25 -45.37
C TYR A 760 -37.21 -34.34 -45.90
N HIS A 761 -38.19 -34.44 -45.01
CA HIS A 761 -39.60 -34.41 -45.39
C HIS A 761 -39.99 -33.08 -46.04
N GLU A 762 -39.64 -31.94 -45.44
CA GLU A 762 -39.92 -30.59 -45.99
C GLU A 762 -39.20 -30.33 -47.32
N THR A 763 -38.05 -30.95 -47.54
CA THR A 763 -37.27 -30.83 -48.79
C THR A 763 -37.60 -31.91 -49.83
N ALA A 764 -38.66 -32.71 -49.59
CA ALA A 764 -39.12 -33.81 -50.44
C ALA A 764 -38.08 -34.93 -50.70
N ARG A 765 -37.08 -35.07 -49.82
CA ARG A 765 -36.07 -36.15 -49.82
C ARG A 765 -36.56 -37.35 -49.02
N TYR A 766 -37.65 -37.96 -49.49
CA TYR A 766 -38.41 -38.92 -48.69
C TYR A 766 -37.63 -40.19 -48.32
N ASP A 767 -36.78 -40.74 -49.19
CA ASP A 767 -35.93 -41.90 -48.90
C ASP A 767 -35.06 -41.66 -47.64
N GLU A 768 -34.51 -40.44 -47.52
CA GLU A 768 -33.63 -40.04 -46.41
C GLU A 768 -34.45 -39.74 -45.16
N ALA A 769 -35.65 -39.16 -45.31
CA ALA A 769 -36.60 -38.97 -44.21
C ALA A 769 -37.01 -40.33 -43.60
N VAL A 770 -37.31 -41.32 -44.44
CA VAL A 770 -37.64 -42.70 -44.02
C VAL A 770 -36.48 -43.33 -43.26
N ALA A 771 -35.25 -43.19 -43.74
CA ALA A 771 -34.07 -43.69 -43.05
C ALA A 771 -33.87 -43.03 -41.67
N ALA A 772 -34.03 -41.70 -41.59
CA ALA A 772 -33.91 -40.94 -40.35
C ALA A 772 -35.00 -41.33 -39.32
N PHE A 773 -36.27 -41.43 -39.74
CA PHE A 773 -37.35 -41.81 -38.82
C PHE A 773 -37.30 -43.29 -38.40
N LYS A 774 -36.86 -44.21 -39.29
CA LYS A 774 -36.56 -45.60 -38.89
C LYS A 774 -35.49 -45.64 -37.82
N ARG A 775 -34.44 -44.82 -37.95
CA ARG A 775 -33.39 -44.70 -36.93
C ARG A 775 -33.92 -44.18 -35.59
N VAL A 776 -34.89 -43.25 -35.61
CA VAL A 776 -35.59 -42.82 -34.38
C VAL A 776 -36.32 -43.99 -33.72
N GLY A 777 -37.05 -44.80 -34.49
CA GLY A 777 -37.75 -45.99 -33.97
C GLY A 777 -36.81 -47.06 -33.40
N GLU A 778 -35.58 -47.19 -33.92
CA GLU A 778 -34.55 -48.05 -33.35
C GLU A 778 -33.98 -47.51 -32.02
N LEU A 779 -33.77 -46.20 -31.94
CA LEU A 779 -33.20 -45.54 -30.77
C LEU A 779 -34.22 -45.32 -29.65
N ASN A 780 -35.48 -45.07 -30.01
CA ASN A 780 -36.60 -44.89 -29.10
C ASN A 780 -37.89 -45.52 -29.67
N PRO A 781 -38.13 -46.81 -29.38
CA PRO A 781 -39.30 -47.55 -29.88
C PRO A 781 -40.66 -47.02 -29.42
N ASN A 782 -40.71 -46.10 -28.45
CA ASN A 782 -41.95 -45.53 -27.91
C ASN A 782 -42.25 -44.12 -28.45
N HIS A 783 -41.52 -43.66 -29.48
CA HIS A 783 -41.70 -42.32 -30.03
C HIS A 783 -42.84 -42.27 -31.08
N ALA A 784 -44.10 -42.18 -30.62
CA ALA A 784 -45.29 -42.22 -31.48
C ALA A 784 -45.21 -41.28 -32.70
N ALA A 785 -44.86 -40.01 -32.49
CA ALA A 785 -44.72 -38.99 -33.55
C ALA A 785 -43.73 -39.39 -34.66
N ALA A 786 -42.70 -40.18 -34.36
CA ALA A 786 -41.72 -40.58 -35.38
C ALA A 786 -42.27 -41.68 -36.29
N TYR A 787 -43.14 -42.55 -35.77
CA TYR A 787 -43.83 -43.56 -36.58
C TYR A 787 -44.90 -42.94 -37.49
N PHE A 788 -45.57 -41.88 -37.03
CA PHE A 788 -46.46 -41.09 -37.88
C PHE A 788 -45.69 -40.42 -39.02
N MET A 789 -44.61 -39.69 -38.70
CA MET A 789 -43.75 -39.05 -39.70
C MET A 789 -43.10 -40.06 -40.66
N LEU A 790 -42.77 -41.27 -40.17
CA LEU A 790 -42.29 -42.37 -41.01
C LEU A 790 -43.37 -42.85 -41.97
N GLY A 791 -44.60 -43.05 -41.50
CA GLY A 791 -45.74 -43.43 -42.33
C GLY A 791 -45.99 -42.40 -43.44
N GLU A 792 -46.01 -41.10 -43.08
CA GLU A 792 -46.18 -40.00 -44.03
C GLU A 792 -45.06 -39.97 -45.07
N ALA A 793 -43.80 -40.08 -44.63
CA ALA A 793 -42.65 -40.11 -45.54
C ALA A 793 -42.71 -41.31 -46.51
N LEU A 794 -43.11 -42.50 -46.05
CA LEU A 794 -43.27 -43.70 -46.89
C LEU A 794 -44.39 -43.53 -47.93
N VAL A 795 -45.51 -42.92 -47.55
CA VAL A 795 -46.60 -42.61 -48.50
C VAL A 795 -46.11 -41.65 -49.59
N ARG A 796 -45.34 -40.62 -49.20
CA ARG A 796 -44.81 -39.60 -50.13
C ARG A 796 -43.68 -40.14 -51.02
N GLU A 797 -42.86 -41.07 -50.53
CA GLU A 797 -41.83 -41.78 -51.31
C GLU A 797 -42.47 -42.65 -52.41
N GLY A 798 -43.69 -43.16 -52.18
CA GLY A 798 -44.40 -44.01 -53.14
C GLY A 798 -43.91 -45.47 -53.16
N ARG A 799 -43.21 -45.92 -52.11
CA ARG A 799 -42.71 -47.30 -51.97
C ARG A 799 -43.24 -47.95 -50.69
N SER A 800 -43.87 -49.12 -50.86
CA SER A 800 -44.33 -50.03 -49.80
C SER A 800 -45.45 -49.47 -48.91
N MET A 801 -46.68 -49.41 -49.44
CA MET A 801 -47.88 -49.04 -48.68
C MET A 801 -48.08 -49.91 -47.42
N ASP A 802 -47.65 -51.17 -47.47
CA ASP A 802 -47.67 -52.08 -46.30
C ASP A 802 -46.70 -51.66 -45.19
N GLU A 803 -45.57 -51.02 -45.51
CA GLU A 803 -44.68 -50.43 -44.51
C GLU A 803 -45.28 -49.17 -43.91
N ALA A 804 -45.92 -48.32 -44.73
CA ALA A 804 -46.59 -47.13 -44.27
C ALA A 804 -47.75 -47.47 -43.31
N ILE A 805 -48.59 -48.47 -43.67
CA ILE A 805 -49.67 -48.97 -42.79
C ILE A 805 -49.09 -49.50 -41.47
N ARG A 806 -48.00 -50.27 -41.51
CA ARG A 806 -47.35 -50.77 -40.29
C ARG A 806 -46.80 -49.64 -39.43
N ALA A 807 -46.19 -48.62 -40.03
CA ALA A 807 -45.68 -47.46 -39.31
C ALA A 807 -46.83 -46.67 -38.65
N PHE A 808 -47.90 -46.37 -39.38
CA PHE A 808 -49.07 -45.70 -38.82
C PHE A 808 -49.73 -46.50 -37.70
N LYS A 809 -49.95 -47.82 -37.89
CA LYS A 809 -50.49 -48.70 -36.83
C LYS A 809 -49.60 -48.74 -35.60
N GLN A 810 -48.28 -48.75 -35.77
CA GLN A 810 -47.35 -48.68 -34.64
C GLN A 810 -47.47 -47.34 -33.91
N GLY A 811 -47.55 -46.21 -34.64
CA GLY A 811 -47.80 -44.89 -34.07
C GLY A 811 -49.10 -44.83 -33.28
N LEU A 812 -50.21 -45.30 -33.86
CA LEU A 812 -51.53 -45.35 -33.22
C LEU A 812 -51.59 -46.33 -32.04
N SER A 813 -50.78 -47.39 -32.02
CA SER A 813 -50.69 -48.25 -30.85
C SER A 813 -50.05 -47.55 -29.64
N LEU A 814 -49.18 -46.56 -29.89
CA LEU A 814 -48.49 -45.77 -28.88
C LEU A 814 -49.30 -44.52 -28.49
N ASP A 815 -50.00 -43.92 -29.43
CA ASP A 815 -50.95 -42.83 -29.21
C ASP A 815 -52.27 -43.07 -30.00
N PRO A 816 -53.23 -43.80 -29.41
CA PRO A 816 -54.52 -44.08 -30.03
C PRO A 816 -55.45 -42.86 -30.12
N SER A 817 -55.05 -41.71 -29.58
CA SER A 817 -55.85 -40.49 -29.58
C SER A 817 -55.44 -39.50 -30.68
N TYR A 818 -54.40 -39.81 -31.45
CA TYR A 818 -53.87 -38.94 -32.50
C TYR A 818 -54.76 -38.97 -33.75
N VAL A 819 -55.64 -37.97 -33.83
CA VAL A 819 -56.68 -37.84 -34.87
C VAL A 819 -56.09 -37.86 -36.27
N GLU A 820 -55.06 -37.05 -36.54
CA GLU A 820 -54.41 -36.95 -37.85
C GLU A 820 -53.77 -38.28 -38.29
N GLY A 821 -53.35 -39.12 -37.33
CA GLY A 821 -52.84 -40.46 -37.60
C GLY A 821 -53.91 -41.39 -38.15
N HIS A 822 -55.11 -41.38 -37.55
CA HIS A 822 -56.27 -42.13 -38.04
C HIS A 822 -56.74 -41.63 -39.41
N VAL A 823 -56.76 -40.30 -39.62
CA VAL A 823 -57.09 -39.71 -40.94
C VAL A 823 -56.08 -40.17 -42.00
N SER A 824 -54.79 -40.09 -41.71
CA SER A 824 -53.72 -40.46 -42.65
C SER A 824 -53.73 -41.95 -42.98
N LEU A 825 -54.02 -42.82 -42.00
CA LEU A 825 -54.15 -44.26 -42.22
C LEU A 825 -55.44 -44.59 -43.00
N GLY A 826 -56.56 -43.95 -42.69
CA GLY A 826 -57.80 -44.08 -43.45
C GLY A 826 -57.64 -43.67 -44.91
N ASP A 827 -56.98 -42.53 -45.18
CA ASP A 827 -56.70 -42.08 -46.54
C ASP A 827 -55.75 -43.04 -47.29
N LEU A 828 -54.77 -43.62 -46.60
CA LEU A 828 -53.92 -44.65 -47.16
C LEU A 828 -54.71 -45.92 -47.53
N TYR A 829 -55.67 -46.34 -46.70
CA TYR A 829 -56.55 -47.47 -47.00
C TYR A 829 -57.45 -47.22 -48.21
N VAL A 830 -57.93 -45.99 -48.41
CA VAL A 830 -58.64 -45.61 -49.64
C VAL A 830 -57.74 -45.76 -50.87
N VAL A 831 -56.46 -45.38 -50.78
CA VAL A 831 -55.50 -45.47 -51.89
C VAL A 831 -55.22 -46.91 -52.29
N ILE A 832 -55.21 -47.85 -51.34
CA ILE A 832 -54.99 -49.28 -51.61
C ILE A 832 -56.28 -50.08 -51.84
N ASP A 833 -57.42 -49.39 -51.97
CA ASP A 833 -58.76 -49.97 -52.21
C ASP A 833 -59.20 -50.97 -51.12
N ASP A 834 -58.94 -50.63 -49.85
CA ASP A 834 -59.43 -51.35 -48.67
C ASP A 834 -60.52 -50.53 -47.94
N PRO A 835 -61.76 -50.55 -48.45
CA PRO A 835 -62.81 -49.68 -47.93
C PRO A 835 -63.28 -50.04 -46.51
N VAL A 836 -63.02 -51.26 -46.04
CA VAL A 836 -63.43 -51.71 -44.70
C VAL A 836 -62.55 -51.05 -43.64
N ASN A 837 -61.23 -51.18 -43.78
CA ASN A 837 -60.30 -50.57 -42.83
C ASN A 837 -60.29 -49.03 -42.97
N ALA A 838 -60.48 -48.49 -44.18
CA ALA A 838 -60.63 -47.03 -44.37
C ALA A 838 -61.83 -46.47 -43.58
N LEU A 839 -62.97 -47.15 -43.62
CA LEU A 839 -64.18 -46.75 -42.91
C LEU A 839 -63.98 -46.78 -41.39
N GLU A 840 -63.36 -47.83 -40.86
CA GLU A 840 -63.07 -47.97 -39.43
C GLU A 840 -62.19 -46.82 -38.90
N GLU A 841 -61.10 -46.50 -39.61
CA GLU A 841 -60.16 -45.44 -39.20
C GLU A 841 -60.81 -44.03 -39.28
N PHE A 842 -61.63 -43.75 -40.29
CA PHE A 842 -62.35 -42.48 -40.37
C PHE A 842 -63.45 -42.33 -39.31
N GLU A 843 -64.16 -43.40 -38.97
CA GLU A 843 -65.12 -43.40 -37.86
C GLU A 843 -64.43 -43.18 -36.50
N LEU A 844 -63.26 -43.77 -36.30
CA LEU A 844 -62.41 -43.53 -35.12
C LEU A 844 -61.94 -42.07 -35.06
N ALA A 845 -61.41 -41.51 -36.15
CA ALA A 845 -60.99 -40.11 -36.21
C ALA A 845 -62.15 -39.14 -35.89
N LEU A 846 -63.34 -39.40 -36.44
CA LEU A 846 -64.55 -38.58 -36.20
C LEU A 846 -65.04 -38.69 -34.75
N GLY A 847 -64.88 -39.85 -34.12
CA GLY A 847 -65.23 -40.07 -32.72
C GLY A 847 -64.27 -39.38 -31.73
N LEU A 848 -63.00 -39.23 -32.11
CA LEU A 848 -61.96 -38.60 -31.29
C LEU A 848 -62.03 -37.07 -31.30
N ASP A 849 -62.35 -36.44 -32.44
CA ASP A 849 -62.62 -35.01 -32.52
C ASP A 849 -63.92 -34.68 -33.29
N PRO A 850 -65.08 -34.82 -32.64
CA PRO A 850 -66.36 -34.48 -33.25
C PRO A 850 -66.63 -32.96 -33.28
N ALA A 851 -65.72 -32.11 -32.79
CA ALA A 851 -65.98 -30.66 -32.67
C ALA A 851 -65.39 -29.84 -33.83
N ASP A 852 -64.35 -30.35 -34.51
CA ASP A 852 -63.80 -29.70 -35.71
C ASP A 852 -64.75 -29.83 -36.91
N SER A 853 -65.38 -28.71 -37.28
CA SER A 853 -66.37 -28.66 -38.36
C SER A 853 -65.78 -28.94 -39.75
N ASN A 854 -64.50 -28.60 -39.97
CA ASN A 854 -63.84 -28.82 -41.26
C ASN A 854 -63.45 -30.29 -41.42
N LEU A 855 -62.87 -30.87 -40.36
CA LEU A 855 -62.51 -32.28 -40.32
C LEU A 855 -63.76 -33.16 -40.38
N ARG A 856 -64.81 -32.83 -39.62
CA ARG A 856 -66.10 -33.54 -39.68
C ARG A 856 -66.65 -33.59 -41.10
N GLY A 857 -66.71 -32.46 -41.80
CA GLY A 857 -67.24 -32.41 -43.17
C GLY A 857 -66.42 -33.25 -44.15
N TYR A 858 -65.09 -33.29 -43.98
CA TYR A 858 -64.20 -34.16 -44.75
C TYR A 858 -64.46 -35.64 -44.49
N LEU A 859 -64.52 -36.04 -43.21
CA LEU A 859 -64.68 -37.43 -42.80
C LEU A 859 -66.07 -37.98 -43.12
N GLU A 860 -67.15 -37.22 -42.86
CA GLU A 860 -68.52 -37.63 -43.18
C GLU A 860 -68.69 -37.93 -44.67
N ALA A 861 -68.12 -37.08 -45.55
CA ALA A 861 -68.17 -37.29 -47.00
C ALA A 861 -67.44 -38.57 -47.44
N LYS A 862 -66.27 -38.86 -46.85
CA LYS A 862 -65.50 -40.08 -47.12
C LYS A 862 -66.21 -41.33 -46.59
N ILE A 863 -66.77 -41.26 -45.38
CA ILE A 863 -67.53 -42.35 -44.74
C ILE A 863 -68.76 -42.71 -45.57
N ASP A 864 -69.51 -41.72 -46.05
CA ASP A 864 -70.71 -41.97 -46.86
C ASP A 864 -70.40 -42.58 -48.23
N ASP A 865 -69.32 -42.13 -48.90
CA ASP A 865 -68.84 -42.74 -50.16
C ASP A 865 -68.42 -44.20 -49.95
N LEU A 866 -67.62 -44.48 -48.91
CA LEU A 866 -67.16 -45.83 -48.60
C LEU A 866 -68.30 -46.78 -48.22
N ARG A 867 -69.28 -46.30 -47.45
CA ARG A 867 -70.50 -47.07 -47.13
C ARG A 867 -71.34 -47.36 -48.36
N GLN A 868 -71.38 -46.45 -49.34
CA GLN A 868 -72.08 -46.69 -50.59
C GLN A 868 -71.34 -47.75 -51.43
N ARG A 869 -70.01 -47.63 -51.57
CA ARG A 869 -69.17 -48.63 -52.26
C ARG A 869 -69.23 -50.04 -51.65
N LEU A 870 -69.38 -50.15 -50.34
CA LEU A 870 -69.52 -51.45 -49.65
C LEU A 870 -70.92 -52.06 -49.77
N ARG A 871 -71.93 -51.24 -50.14
CA ARG A 871 -73.32 -51.69 -50.38
C ARG A 871 -73.55 -52.17 -51.82
N ASP A 872 -72.88 -51.54 -52.78
CA ASP A 872 -72.88 -51.89 -54.21
C ASP A 872 -71.99 -53.11 -54.49
#